data_AF-A0A974HUF8-F1
#
_entry.id   AF-A0A974HUF8-F1
#
_cell.length_a   1.000
_cell.length_b   1.000
_cell.length_c   1.000
_cell.angle_alpha   90.00
_cell.angle_beta   90.00
_cell.angle_gamma   90.00
#
_symmetry.space_group_name_H-M   'P 1'
#
loop_
_entity.id
_entity.type
_entity.pdbx_description
1 polymer ?
#
loop_
_entity_poly.entity_id
_entity_poly.type
_entity_poly.pdbx_seq_one_letter_code
_entity_poly.pdbx_strand_id
1 'polypeptide(L)'
;MLTFSHSVLQISYFATNPVLSNRNQFPTFFRTIPSDEFQMRGLAELVSHFGWTWIGLLATDDDYGQFGIQMMREKLTDSGVCVAFIETILLGQSNRNAPHVVRIIRESTAKVVVVIASDSDFVLVVNEALRQNVTGNIWIGSEGWANSALLSHELFQVVLKGSIGFAIHGGRMPEFTRYLKNLHPSKDLSDIFIREFWAITFSCKWLSYDNKVDLISNDSIQVCTGTENLQSLMTEEVHRASLNVYNAVYAMAWALQGLFHCTSGYGPFHDGTCVDISSLHPWHVLYYTKKVNFKAKGGLQVFFDARGNPPAIYDIVNWRVSAKGALEQIVIGSYDLSAAENSMQIERDVIRWANNNTQIINLRDESPILPLYRSLVPQSMCSPSCASGFRKVLITGNPLCCYECARCPQGQISNQTDAVECLPCSWDTWPNLQQDRCLPRPTEFLSYEEPLGYILAAIASTSSIIPLFISVVFISYNKTPIVRANNYSLSCLLLLSLFLCFLCSLWFIGYPQPENCLLRQVAFGMVFALCISCVLAKTITVVIAFNATKPGSRLRKWTGVKVSYCVIVLCSFLQIILCAFWLIFSPPFSELDTDTKPGVIIVNCNEGSLTAFWCMLGYLGLLATISFIVAFLARRLPDSFNEAKFITFSMLAFLSVWVSFIPAYLSAKGMYTVAMEVFAILSSTWAVVICIFVPKCFIVLFRPRMNSREHLMSKDCLSAVSSWMSQRHLKLNLSKTELIIFPPRSSPVPQISLTVNNTTFHSTTQARCLGVILDSHLSFSPHIQTLAKSCRIQLRNIAQIRPYLSSESTKTLIQSLIISRLDYCNLLLTGIPTSHLSQLQSVLNAAARLIHLARRSTSAAPICMSLHWLPISSRIKFKLLTLTFKAFNNETPPYISSLISKYTPSRNLRSASDLRLTSPLITSAHSHLQDFSQASAFLWNSLPQAVRLSPSFQTFKRSLKTHLFKEAYSMYLN
;
A
#
# COMPACT_ATOMS: atom_id res chain seq x y z
N MET A 1 -9.66 23.63 81.03
CA MET A 1 -10.59 24.76 81.21
C MET A 1 -9.79 26.05 81.03
N LEU A 2 -9.98 26.77 79.92
CA LEU A 2 -9.28 28.03 79.67
C LEU A 2 -10.13 29.17 80.23
N THR A 3 -9.65 29.85 81.26
CA THR A 3 -10.33 31.01 81.85
C THR A 3 -9.94 32.27 81.07
N PHE A 4 -10.62 32.51 79.95
CA PHE A 4 -10.46 33.75 79.18
C PHE A 4 -11.21 34.92 79.84
N SER A 5 -10.71 35.37 80.99
CA SER A 5 -10.90 36.77 81.38
C SER A 5 -9.91 37.59 80.56
N HIS A 6 -10.36 38.62 79.85
CA HIS A 6 -9.50 39.56 79.10
C HIS A 6 -8.44 40.26 79.97
N SER A 7 -8.39 39.96 81.27
CA SER A 7 -7.47 40.54 82.26
C SER A 7 -6.44 39.56 82.81
N VAL A 8 -6.36 38.28 82.40
CA VAL A 8 -5.37 37.35 82.98
C VAL A 8 -4.38 36.86 81.92
N LEU A 9 -3.08 37.04 82.20
CA LEU A 9 -1.98 36.50 81.40
C LEU A 9 -1.87 34.99 81.63
N GLN A 10 -1.77 34.22 80.55
CA GLN A 10 -1.60 32.77 80.61
C GLN A 10 -0.43 32.32 79.73
N ILE A 11 0.48 31.53 80.30
CA ILE A 11 1.53 30.81 79.56
C ILE A 11 1.25 29.31 79.66
N SER A 12 0.77 28.69 78.59
CA SER A 12 0.48 27.26 78.55
C SER A 12 1.71 26.44 78.19
N TYR A 13 1.91 25.29 78.84
CA TYR A 13 3.01 24.38 78.55
C TYR A 13 2.62 23.22 77.62
N PHE A 14 1.34 23.09 77.26
CA PHE A 14 0.83 21.93 76.50
C PHE A 14 -0.37 22.22 75.58
N ALA A 15 -0.78 23.49 75.41
CA ALA A 15 -1.87 23.83 74.48
C ALA A 15 -1.32 24.16 73.09
N THR A 16 -1.61 23.29 72.12
CA THR A 16 -0.90 23.23 70.83
C THR A 16 -1.75 23.68 69.63
N ASN A 17 -3.07 23.79 69.82
CA ASN A 17 -4.02 24.20 68.80
C ASN A 17 -3.60 25.54 68.11
N PRO A 18 -3.51 25.60 66.77
CA PRO A 18 -3.07 26.79 66.03
C PRO A 18 -3.94 28.03 66.25
N VAL A 19 -5.23 27.87 66.51
CA VAL A 19 -6.19 28.98 66.70
C VAL A 19 -5.77 29.91 67.85
N LEU A 20 -5.08 29.37 68.86
CA LEU A 20 -4.57 30.12 70.01
C LEU A 20 -3.44 31.11 69.64
N SER A 21 -2.88 31.02 68.44
CA SER A 21 -1.90 32.00 67.92
C SER A 21 -2.55 33.30 67.43
N ASN A 22 -3.88 33.36 67.30
CA ASN A 22 -4.59 34.56 66.87
C ASN A 22 -4.61 35.62 67.98
N ARG A 23 -3.70 36.59 67.90
CA ARG A 23 -3.57 37.67 68.89
C ARG A 23 -4.78 38.57 69.04
N ASN A 24 -5.65 38.65 68.03
CA ASN A 24 -6.87 39.45 68.10
C ASN A 24 -7.92 38.77 69.01
N GLN A 25 -7.97 37.44 69.02
CA GLN A 25 -8.87 36.67 69.86
C GLN A 25 -8.24 36.32 71.22
N PHE A 26 -6.93 36.04 71.24
CA PHE A 26 -6.18 35.58 72.41
C PHE A 26 -4.93 36.48 72.69
N PRO A 27 -5.14 37.76 73.05
CA PRO A 27 -4.03 38.71 73.23
C PRO A 27 -3.13 38.42 74.45
N THR A 28 -3.66 37.71 75.45
CA THR A 28 -2.97 37.39 76.72
C THR A 28 -2.46 35.95 76.80
N PHE A 29 -2.56 35.18 75.72
CA PHE A 29 -2.15 33.78 75.67
C PHE A 29 -0.72 33.63 75.11
N PHE A 30 0.12 32.87 75.79
CA PHE A 30 1.45 32.46 75.31
C PHE A 30 1.62 30.98 75.56
N ARG A 31 2.63 30.37 74.96
CA ARG A 31 2.95 28.98 75.22
C ARG A 31 4.41 28.65 75.05
N THR A 32 4.85 27.61 75.75
CA THR A 32 6.23 27.09 75.67
C THR A 32 6.34 25.78 74.91
N ILE A 33 5.21 25.25 74.43
CA ILE A 33 5.17 24.18 73.44
C ILE A 33 4.93 24.78 72.04
N PRO A 34 5.51 24.23 70.97
CA PRO A 34 5.22 24.66 69.61
C PRO A 34 3.75 24.47 69.22
N SER A 35 3.35 25.12 68.12
CA SER A 35 2.02 24.90 67.52
C SER A 35 1.95 23.60 66.74
N ASP A 36 0.76 22.99 66.70
CA ASP A 36 0.45 21.91 65.75
C ASP A 36 0.62 22.35 64.28
N GLU A 37 0.54 23.66 64.00
CA GLU A 37 0.87 24.23 62.67
C GLU A 37 2.23 23.78 62.17
N PHE A 38 3.22 23.80 63.07
CA PHE A 38 4.58 23.40 62.76
C PHE A 38 4.74 21.89 62.75
N GLN A 39 4.04 21.20 63.66
CA GLN A 39 4.03 19.74 63.73
C GLN A 39 3.49 19.12 62.44
N MET A 40 2.30 19.53 61.96
CA MET A 40 1.70 18.97 60.74
C MET A 40 2.55 19.28 59.51
N ARG A 41 3.15 20.48 59.43
CA ARG A 41 4.10 20.80 58.36
C ARG A 41 5.31 19.86 58.38
N GLY A 42 5.89 19.66 59.55
CA GLY A 42 7.01 18.75 59.71
C GLY A 42 6.64 17.28 59.44
N LEU A 43 5.46 16.82 59.84
CA LEU A 43 4.99 15.46 59.54
C LEU A 43 4.76 15.26 58.04
N ALA A 44 4.22 16.25 57.32
CA ALA A 44 4.07 16.20 55.87
C ALA A 44 5.44 16.22 55.15
N GLU A 45 6.39 17.03 55.64
CA GLU A 45 7.77 17.06 55.16
C GLU A 45 8.48 15.72 55.41
N LEU A 46 8.22 15.07 56.56
CA LEU A 46 8.75 13.76 56.91
C LEU A 46 8.25 12.68 55.93
N VAL A 47 6.96 12.70 55.61
CA VAL A 47 6.36 11.79 54.61
C VAL A 47 7.03 11.97 53.25
N SER A 48 7.20 13.23 52.84
CA SER A 48 7.82 13.58 51.56
C SER A 48 9.31 13.22 51.52
N HIS A 49 10.02 13.36 52.65
CA HIS A 49 11.45 13.05 52.79
C HIS A 49 11.78 11.58 52.47
N PHE A 50 10.86 10.66 52.79
CA PHE A 50 11.01 9.23 52.53
C PHE A 50 10.41 8.79 51.18
N GLY A 51 9.86 9.71 50.39
CA GLY A 51 9.31 9.43 49.06
C GLY A 51 7.99 8.66 49.07
N TRP A 52 7.23 8.69 50.16
CA TRP A 52 5.93 8.05 50.25
C TRP A 52 4.85 8.90 49.57
N THR A 53 4.13 8.32 48.62
CA THR A 53 3.11 9.02 47.82
C THR A 53 1.69 8.51 48.04
N TRP A 54 1.53 7.44 48.83
CA TRP A 54 0.24 6.83 49.14
C TRP A 54 0.14 6.50 50.63
N ILE A 55 -0.62 7.28 51.39
CA ILE A 55 -0.66 7.17 52.86
C ILE A 55 -2.10 7.15 53.41
N GLY A 56 -2.31 6.62 54.61
CA GLY A 56 -3.55 6.79 55.38
C GLY A 56 -3.43 7.91 56.42
N LEU A 57 -4.53 8.59 56.73
CA LEU A 57 -4.62 9.52 57.86
C LEU A 57 -5.63 8.99 58.89
N LEU A 58 -5.25 9.03 60.15
CA LEU A 58 -6.08 8.65 61.28
C LEU A 58 -5.98 9.75 62.35
N ALA A 59 -7.11 10.28 62.82
CA ALA A 59 -7.09 11.26 63.91
C ALA A 59 -8.32 11.18 64.81
N THR A 60 -8.30 11.84 65.95
CA THR A 60 -9.46 11.97 66.86
C THR A 60 -10.53 12.93 66.33
N ASP A 61 -11.78 12.78 66.80
CA ASP A 61 -12.92 13.66 66.45
C ASP A 61 -12.95 15.00 67.23
N ASP A 62 -11.87 15.34 67.92
CA ASP A 62 -11.68 16.62 68.61
C ASP A 62 -10.94 17.66 67.77
N ASP A 63 -10.80 18.87 68.31
CA ASP A 63 -10.14 19.98 67.61
C ASP A 63 -8.68 19.64 67.24
N TYR A 64 -7.95 18.89 68.09
CA TYR A 64 -6.57 18.48 67.80
C TYR A 64 -6.50 17.59 66.55
N GLY A 65 -7.31 16.55 66.50
CA GLY A 65 -7.33 15.62 65.37
C GLY A 65 -7.88 16.24 64.08
N GLN A 66 -8.97 17.00 64.16
CA GLN A 66 -9.64 17.56 62.97
C GLN A 66 -8.83 18.67 62.31
N PHE A 67 -8.29 19.63 63.08
CA PHE A 67 -7.38 20.64 62.53
C PHE A 67 -6.10 20.00 61.97
N GLY A 68 -5.60 18.96 62.65
CA GLY A 68 -4.45 18.18 62.20
C GLY A 68 -4.67 17.54 60.83
N ILE A 69 -5.79 16.83 60.62
CA ILE A 69 -6.16 16.23 59.34
C ILE A 69 -6.27 17.29 58.24
N GLN A 70 -6.97 18.39 58.51
CA GLN A 70 -7.19 19.44 57.52
C GLN A 70 -5.84 19.98 57.01
N MET A 71 -4.94 20.30 57.92
CA MET A 71 -3.64 20.87 57.60
C MET A 71 -2.68 19.85 56.96
N MET A 72 -2.68 18.59 57.43
CA MET A 72 -1.92 17.52 56.78
C MET A 72 -2.41 17.30 55.35
N ARG A 73 -3.73 17.26 55.13
CA ARG A 73 -4.31 17.05 53.79
C ARG A 73 -3.86 18.14 52.83
N GLU A 74 -3.92 19.41 53.24
CA GLU A 74 -3.45 20.54 52.45
C GLU A 74 -1.96 20.39 52.13
N LYS A 75 -1.12 20.16 53.14
CA LYS A 75 0.34 20.15 52.96
C LYS A 75 0.86 18.95 52.17
N LEU A 76 0.21 17.80 52.31
CA LEU A 76 0.51 16.61 51.51
C LEU A 76 0.11 16.79 50.05
N THR A 77 -1.03 17.44 49.79
CA THR A 77 -1.51 17.73 48.44
C THR A 77 -0.53 18.66 47.72
N ASP A 78 -0.05 19.71 48.40
CA ASP A 78 0.99 20.61 47.89
C ASP A 78 2.29 19.89 47.53
N SER A 79 2.58 18.78 48.22
CA SER A 79 3.79 17.97 48.04
C SER A 79 3.59 16.79 47.08
N GLY A 80 2.42 16.69 46.42
CA GLY A 80 2.11 15.63 45.45
C GLY A 80 1.85 14.25 46.08
N VAL A 81 1.55 14.19 47.37
CA VAL A 81 1.23 12.95 48.10
C VAL A 81 -0.28 12.75 48.16
N CYS A 82 -0.75 11.54 47.84
CA CYS A 82 -2.17 11.20 47.88
C CYS A 82 -2.53 10.44 49.15
N VAL A 83 -3.77 10.66 49.60
CA VAL A 83 -4.32 10.02 50.80
C VAL A 83 -5.29 8.90 50.40
N ALA A 84 -5.01 7.70 50.88
CA ALA A 84 -5.76 6.47 50.61
C ALA A 84 -7.08 6.41 51.36
N PHE A 85 -7.07 6.79 52.63
CA PHE A 85 -8.23 6.86 53.50
C PHE A 85 -7.99 7.90 54.59
N ILE A 86 -9.08 8.43 55.13
CA ILE A 86 -9.08 9.38 56.24
C ILE A 86 -10.12 8.89 57.21
N GLU A 87 -9.68 8.37 58.35
CA GLU A 87 -10.55 7.81 59.37
C GLU A 87 -10.47 8.63 60.65
N THR A 88 -11.59 8.67 61.36
CA THR A 88 -11.70 9.40 62.63
C THR A 88 -11.96 8.44 63.79
N ILE A 89 -11.18 8.58 64.85
CA ILE A 89 -11.31 7.88 66.14
C ILE A 89 -12.39 8.60 66.96
N LEU A 90 -13.52 7.94 67.19
CA LEU A 90 -14.69 8.54 67.82
C LEU A 90 -14.59 8.48 69.34
N LEU A 91 -14.28 9.60 69.98
CA LEU A 91 -14.09 9.70 71.44
C LEU A 91 -15.36 9.37 72.24
N GLY A 92 -16.54 9.55 71.64
CA GLY A 92 -17.83 9.21 72.24
C GLY A 92 -18.12 7.70 72.38
N GLN A 93 -17.37 6.83 71.71
CA GLN A 93 -17.58 5.37 71.74
C GLN A 93 -16.59 4.67 72.68
N SER A 94 -17.05 3.66 73.43
CA SER A 94 -16.22 2.93 74.40
C SER A 94 -15.03 2.20 73.76
N ASN A 95 -15.19 1.71 72.54
CA ASN A 95 -14.13 1.07 71.75
C ASN A 95 -13.54 1.99 70.68
N ARG A 96 -13.89 3.29 70.67
CA ARG A 96 -13.41 4.28 69.70
C ARG A 96 -13.46 3.79 68.25
N ASN A 97 -14.58 3.17 67.84
CA ASN A 97 -14.78 2.56 66.52
C ASN A 97 -13.60 1.69 65.99
N ALA A 98 -12.75 1.16 66.87
CA ALA A 98 -11.50 0.51 66.50
C ALA A 98 -11.68 -0.67 65.51
N PRO A 99 -12.71 -1.54 65.62
CA PRO A 99 -12.91 -2.61 64.64
C PRO A 99 -13.13 -2.10 63.22
N HIS A 100 -13.78 -0.93 63.06
CA HIS A 100 -13.98 -0.31 61.76
C HIS A 100 -12.67 0.25 61.21
N VAL A 101 -11.96 1.04 62.02
CA VAL A 101 -10.67 1.65 61.64
C VAL A 101 -9.67 0.59 61.21
N VAL A 102 -9.50 -0.48 62.01
CA VAL A 102 -8.57 -1.56 61.70
C VAL A 102 -8.95 -2.30 60.41
N ARG A 103 -10.25 -2.47 60.15
CA ARG A 103 -10.74 -3.06 58.89
C ARG A 103 -10.33 -2.21 57.68
N ILE A 104 -10.50 -0.88 57.74
CA ILE A 104 -10.08 0.05 56.67
C ILE A 104 -8.56 -0.02 56.46
N ILE A 105 -7.78 -0.02 57.54
CA ILE A 105 -6.31 -0.12 57.46
C ILE A 105 -5.90 -1.44 56.79
N ARG A 106 -6.58 -2.55 57.12
CA ARG A 106 -6.32 -3.88 56.55
C ARG A 106 -6.69 -3.98 55.07
N GLU A 107 -7.80 -3.38 54.66
CA GLU A 107 -8.29 -3.38 53.27
C GLU A 107 -7.46 -2.44 52.36
N SER A 108 -6.80 -1.43 52.94
CA SER A 108 -6.00 -0.46 52.20
C SER A 108 -4.66 -1.01 51.71
N THR A 109 -4.22 -0.54 50.54
CA THR A 109 -2.87 -0.79 50.00
C THR A 109 -1.80 0.11 50.61
N ALA A 110 -2.20 1.18 51.31
CA ALA A 110 -1.26 2.09 51.97
C ALA A 110 -0.55 1.39 53.14
N LYS A 111 0.78 1.44 53.15
CA LYS A 111 1.59 0.90 54.24
C LYS A 111 1.90 1.93 55.31
N VAL A 112 1.88 3.21 54.96
CA VAL A 112 2.18 4.32 55.87
C VAL A 112 0.87 4.92 56.38
N VAL A 113 0.73 5.06 57.69
CA VAL A 113 -0.44 5.67 58.34
C VAL A 113 0.02 6.75 59.32
N VAL A 114 -0.40 8.00 59.08
CA VAL A 114 -0.15 9.11 60.00
C VAL A 114 -1.26 9.16 61.04
N VAL A 115 -0.88 9.19 62.31
CA VAL A 115 -1.80 9.13 63.45
C VAL A 115 -1.68 10.38 64.30
N ILE A 116 -2.75 11.16 64.33
CA ILE A 116 -2.91 12.42 65.06
C ILE A 116 -3.90 12.18 66.20
N ALA A 117 -3.42 11.62 67.30
CA ALA A 117 -4.24 11.22 68.43
C ALA A 117 -3.41 11.23 69.73
N SER A 118 -4.10 11.20 70.87
CA SER A 118 -3.48 10.88 72.15
C SER A 118 -3.11 9.39 72.22
N ASP A 119 -2.12 9.04 73.04
CA ASP A 119 -1.79 7.64 73.32
C ASP A 119 -2.95 6.86 73.95
N SER A 120 -3.74 7.51 74.81
CA SER A 120 -4.89 6.94 75.50
C SER A 120 -6.04 6.54 74.57
N ASP A 121 -6.21 7.23 73.44
CA ASP A 121 -7.22 6.88 72.44
C ASP A 121 -6.66 5.94 71.38
N PHE A 122 -5.39 6.14 70.98
CA PHE A 122 -4.76 5.30 69.98
C PHE A 122 -4.52 3.87 70.46
N VAL A 123 -4.25 3.64 71.75
CA VAL A 123 -4.07 2.29 72.33
C VAL A 123 -5.26 1.36 72.07
N LEU A 124 -6.48 1.89 71.98
CA LEU A 124 -7.67 1.10 71.67
C LEU A 124 -7.66 0.59 70.21
N VAL A 125 -7.15 1.41 69.28
CA VAL A 125 -6.95 1.01 67.88
C VAL A 125 -5.82 -0.01 67.78
N VAL A 126 -4.71 0.20 68.50
CA VAL A 126 -3.57 -0.73 68.48
C VAL A 126 -3.94 -2.10 69.10
N ASN A 127 -4.71 -2.11 70.19
CA ASN A 127 -5.24 -3.35 70.78
C ASN A 127 -6.10 -4.13 69.78
N GLU A 128 -6.96 -3.45 69.03
CA GLU A 128 -7.76 -4.10 68.00
C GLU A 128 -6.92 -4.56 66.80
N ALA A 129 -5.89 -3.80 66.42
CA ALA A 129 -4.94 -4.18 65.37
C ALA A 129 -4.17 -5.45 65.76
N LEU A 130 -3.75 -5.57 67.02
CA LEU A 130 -3.18 -6.80 67.57
C LEU A 130 -4.18 -7.97 67.51
N ARG A 131 -5.43 -7.73 67.95
CA ARG A 131 -6.49 -8.76 67.94
C ARG A 131 -6.78 -9.30 66.54
N GLN A 132 -6.70 -8.45 65.52
CA GLN A 132 -6.91 -8.81 64.11
C GLN A 132 -5.62 -9.16 63.36
N ASN A 133 -4.47 -9.21 64.04
CA ASN A 133 -3.15 -9.52 63.49
C ASN A 133 -2.74 -8.62 62.30
N VAL A 134 -3.05 -7.32 62.38
CA VAL A 134 -2.67 -6.31 61.37
C VAL A 134 -1.24 -5.85 61.66
N THR A 135 -0.32 -6.21 60.76
CA THR A 135 1.12 -5.96 60.91
C THR A 135 1.73 -5.43 59.60
N GLY A 136 2.96 -4.91 59.67
CA GLY A 136 3.69 -4.44 58.49
C GLY A 136 3.34 -3.01 58.02
N ASN A 137 2.49 -2.30 58.76
CA ASN A 137 2.27 -0.87 58.59
C ASN A 137 3.39 -0.06 59.25
N ILE A 138 3.72 1.09 58.67
CA ILE A 138 4.59 2.10 59.26
C ILE A 138 3.69 3.17 59.86
N TRP A 139 3.80 3.35 61.16
CA TRP A 139 3.03 4.35 61.88
C TRP A 139 3.85 5.62 62.03
N ILE A 140 3.25 6.74 61.61
CA ILE A 140 3.82 8.07 61.78
C ILE A 140 3.09 8.75 62.93
N GLY A 141 3.79 9.01 64.03
CA GLY A 141 3.21 9.55 65.24
C GLY A 141 3.30 11.05 65.36
N SER A 142 2.17 11.67 65.70
CA SER A 142 2.15 12.99 66.33
C SER A 142 2.71 12.94 67.76
N GLU A 143 3.04 14.10 68.31
CA GLU A 143 3.54 14.28 69.68
C GLU A 143 2.64 13.69 70.76
N GLY A 144 1.36 13.50 70.47
CA GLY A 144 0.40 12.92 71.39
C GLY A 144 0.69 11.47 71.75
N TRP A 145 1.47 10.74 70.93
CA TRP A 145 1.82 9.34 71.22
C TRP A 145 3.22 8.91 70.76
N ALA A 146 3.94 9.70 69.95
CA ALA A 146 5.25 9.32 69.41
C ALA A 146 6.31 8.97 70.47
N ASN A 147 6.15 9.44 71.71
CA ASN A 147 7.00 9.10 72.88
C ASN A 147 6.20 8.47 74.04
N SER A 148 5.10 7.77 73.73
CA SER A 148 4.22 7.18 74.73
C SER A 148 4.85 5.99 75.48
N ALA A 149 4.94 6.10 76.80
CA ALA A 149 5.28 4.96 77.67
C ALA A 149 4.21 3.85 77.64
N LEU A 150 2.91 4.20 77.52
CA LEU A 150 1.79 3.25 77.50
C LEU A 150 1.91 2.23 76.35
N LEU A 151 2.12 2.74 75.15
CA LEU A 151 2.31 1.96 73.92
C LEU A 151 3.68 1.27 73.80
N SER A 152 4.61 1.53 74.73
CA SER A 152 5.95 0.92 74.75
C SER A 152 5.96 -0.54 75.24
N HIS A 153 4.83 -1.02 75.75
CA HIS A 153 4.71 -2.37 76.29
C HIS A 153 5.06 -3.43 75.24
N GLU A 154 5.73 -4.50 75.68
CA GLU A 154 6.18 -5.63 74.85
C GLU A 154 5.09 -6.25 73.96
N LEU A 155 3.82 -6.17 74.37
CA LEU A 155 2.69 -6.72 73.62
C LEU A 155 2.42 -5.98 72.31
N PHE A 156 2.75 -4.68 72.24
CA PHE A 156 2.52 -3.84 71.06
C PHE A 156 3.65 -3.88 70.03
N GLN A 157 4.77 -4.57 70.33
CA GLN A 157 5.94 -4.64 69.44
C GLN A 157 5.60 -5.20 68.05
N VAL A 158 4.60 -6.08 67.96
CA VAL A 158 4.19 -6.72 66.71
C VAL A 158 3.56 -5.71 65.73
N VAL A 159 2.95 -4.65 66.24
CA VAL A 159 2.23 -3.64 65.45
C VAL A 159 3.04 -2.35 65.30
N LEU A 160 3.68 -1.88 66.36
CA LEU A 160 4.30 -0.55 66.43
C LEU A 160 5.82 -0.54 66.20
N LYS A 161 6.46 -1.70 66.00
CA LYS A 161 7.90 -1.75 65.69
C LYS A 161 8.21 -0.95 64.42
N GLY A 162 9.24 -0.11 64.49
CA GLY A 162 9.68 0.71 63.36
C GLY A 162 8.83 1.94 63.09
N SER A 163 7.92 2.29 64.00
CA SER A 163 7.21 3.56 63.97
C SER A 163 8.18 4.74 64.05
N ILE A 164 7.80 5.85 63.45
CA ILE A 164 8.56 7.10 63.45
C ILE A 164 7.62 8.24 63.84
N GLY A 165 8.09 9.28 64.51
CA GLY A 165 7.19 10.36 64.89
C GLY A 165 7.90 11.57 65.47
N PHE A 166 7.11 12.61 65.70
CA PHE A 166 7.58 13.85 66.29
C PHE A 166 7.33 13.78 67.79
N ALA A 167 8.40 13.87 68.59
CA ALA A 167 8.33 13.98 70.03
C ALA A 167 8.66 15.41 70.47
N ILE A 168 8.03 15.88 71.54
CA ILE A 168 8.33 17.18 72.16
C ILE A 168 9.83 17.23 72.49
N HIS A 169 10.55 18.28 72.08
CA HIS A 169 11.98 18.40 72.29
C HIS A 169 12.39 18.12 73.75
N GLY A 170 13.34 17.19 73.93
CA GLY A 170 13.81 16.75 75.23
C GLY A 170 15.06 17.50 75.68
N GLY A 171 15.14 17.84 76.97
CA GLY A 171 16.32 18.46 77.57
C GLY A 171 16.72 17.81 78.89
N ARG A 172 18.01 17.86 79.22
CA ARG A 172 18.53 17.32 80.48
C ARG A 172 18.24 18.30 81.63
N MET A 173 17.59 17.80 82.68
CA MET A 173 17.31 18.56 83.90
C MET A 173 17.86 17.83 85.14
N PRO A 174 19.19 17.77 85.32
CA PRO A 174 19.83 16.93 86.35
C PRO A 174 19.41 17.31 87.77
N GLU A 175 19.18 18.59 88.04
CA GLU A 175 18.68 19.07 89.33
C GLU A 175 17.26 18.58 89.63
N PHE A 176 16.39 18.58 88.61
CA PHE A 176 15.03 18.06 88.73
C PHE A 176 15.01 16.54 88.88
N THR A 177 15.84 15.83 88.10
CA THR A 177 16.04 14.38 88.28
C THR A 177 16.54 14.05 89.69
N ARG A 178 17.46 14.85 90.26
CA ARG A 178 17.93 14.68 91.64
C ARG A 178 16.81 14.96 92.65
N TYR A 179 16.00 15.99 92.43
CA TYR A 179 14.82 16.28 93.24
C TYR A 179 13.84 15.11 93.26
N LEU A 180 13.48 14.58 92.08
CA LEU A 180 12.57 13.43 91.95
C LEU A 180 13.11 12.18 92.65
N LYS A 181 14.40 11.86 92.47
CA LYS A 181 15.06 10.72 93.16
C LYS A 181 15.04 10.84 94.69
N ASN A 182 14.93 12.07 95.21
CA ASN A 182 14.87 12.35 96.64
C ASN A 182 13.42 12.42 97.18
N LEU A 183 12.39 12.28 96.34
CA LEU A 183 11.00 12.18 96.79
C LEU A 183 10.82 10.86 97.53
N HIS A 184 10.18 10.92 98.70
CA HIS A 184 9.93 9.74 99.51
C HIS A 184 8.66 9.95 100.34
N PRO A 185 7.75 8.96 100.43
CA PRO A 185 6.50 9.09 101.20
C PRO A 185 6.73 9.42 102.68
N SER A 186 7.88 9.06 103.25
CA SER A 186 8.23 9.38 104.65
C SER A 186 8.50 10.86 104.93
N LYS A 187 8.75 11.69 103.90
CA LYS A 187 9.01 13.13 104.09
C LYS A 187 7.72 13.92 104.29
N ASP A 188 6.64 13.51 103.62
CA ASP A 188 5.30 14.08 103.79
C ASP A 188 4.25 13.03 103.39
N LEU A 189 3.71 12.31 104.37
CA LEU A 189 2.64 11.31 104.15
C LEU A 189 1.29 11.93 103.80
N SER A 190 1.13 13.24 104.02
CA SER A 190 -0.11 13.97 103.73
C SER A 190 -0.16 14.54 102.31
N ASP A 191 0.96 14.53 101.59
CA ASP A 191 1.03 14.90 100.19
C ASP A 191 0.34 13.83 99.31
N ILE A 192 -0.85 14.20 98.82
CA ILE A 192 -1.68 13.36 97.96
C ILE A 192 -0.96 12.98 96.65
N PHE A 193 -0.08 13.83 96.13
CA PHE A 193 0.62 13.61 94.86
C PHE A 193 1.77 12.62 95.03
N ILE A 194 2.50 12.68 96.15
CA ILE A 194 3.59 11.72 96.42
C ILE A 194 3.00 10.31 96.60
N ARG A 195 1.86 10.18 97.29
CA ARG A 195 1.19 8.88 97.45
C ARG A 195 0.77 8.30 96.10
N GLU A 196 0.08 9.08 95.29
CA GLU A 196 -0.37 8.61 93.96
C GLU A 196 0.82 8.28 93.04
N PHE A 197 1.82 9.15 92.99
CA PHE A 197 3.07 8.93 92.25
C PHE A 197 3.75 7.62 92.65
N TRP A 198 3.87 7.35 93.96
CA TRP A 198 4.51 6.14 94.48
C TRP A 198 3.73 4.88 94.11
N ALA A 199 2.39 4.94 94.25
CA ALA A 199 1.50 3.84 93.90
C ALA A 199 1.59 3.47 92.41
N ILE A 200 1.60 4.49 91.54
CA ILE A 200 1.73 4.30 90.09
C ILE A 200 3.13 3.77 89.72
N THR A 201 4.20 4.34 90.30
CA THR A 201 5.58 4.00 89.94
C THR A 201 5.95 2.56 90.29
N PHE A 202 5.45 2.04 91.41
CA PHE A 202 5.72 0.68 91.87
C PHE A 202 4.56 -0.29 91.61
N SER A 203 3.53 0.14 90.85
CA SER A 203 2.31 -0.64 90.58
C SER A 203 1.70 -1.26 91.85
N CYS A 204 1.67 -0.49 92.94
CA CYS A 204 1.22 -0.90 94.25
C CYS A 204 0.01 -0.08 94.71
N LYS A 205 -0.70 -0.53 95.75
CA LYS A 205 -1.81 0.23 96.36
C LYS A 205 -1.55 0.55 97.82
N TRP A 206 -1.89 1.77 98.24
CA TRP A 206 -1.89 2.17 99.66
C TRP A 206 -3.10 1.57 100.38
N LEU A 207 -2.88 1.06 101.59
CA LEU A 207 -3.97 0.62 102.48
C LEU A 207 -4.69 1.86 103.04
N SER A 208 -5.96 2.04 102.64
CA SER A 208 -6.90 3.00 103.24
C SER A 208 -7.70 2.32 104.36
N TYR A 209 -8.11 3.06 105.40
CA TYR A 209 -8.93 2.55 106.50
C TYR A 209 -10.30 2.00 106.01
N ASP A 210 -10.78 2.45 104.84
CA ASP A 210 -12.06 2.03 104.25
C ASP A 210 -11.97 0.77 103.35
N ASN A 211 -10.78 0.33 102.95
CA ASN A 211 -10.60 -0.77 101.97
C ASN A 211 -10.28 -2.13 102.62
N LYS A 212 -10.55 -2.33 103.91
CA LYS A 212 -10.30 -3.61 104.58
C LYS A 212 -11.27 -4.75 104.21
N VAL A 213 -12.33 -4.48 103.43
CA VAL A 213 -13.39 -5.46 103.17
C VAL A 213 -13.19 -6.29 101.88
N ASP A 214 -12.35 -5.86 100.93
CA ASP A 214 -12.17 -6.56 99.64
C ASP A 214 -10.93 -7.50 99.56
N LEU A 215 -10.44 -8.00 100.70
CA LEU A 215 -9.24 -8.87 100.77
C LEU A 215 -9.48 -10.34 100.34
N ILE A 216 -10.55 -10.64 99.59
CA ILE A 216 -10.85 -11.99 99.10
C ILE A 216 -11.14 -11.97 97.59
N SER A 217 -10.15 -11.61 96.79
CA SER A 217 -10.11 -12.00 95.37
C SER A 217 -8.67 -12.23 94.92
N ASN A 218 -8.49 -13.30 94.16
CA ASN A 218 -7.27 -14.09 93.98
C ASN A 218 -6.20 -13.47 93.05
N ASP A 219 -6.07 -12.13 92.99
CA ASP A 219 -4.94 -11.46 92.33
C ASP A 219 -4.02 -10.85 93.39
N SER A 220 -2.72 -11.12 93.29
CA SER A 220 -1.69 -10.64 94.21
C SER A 220 -1.54 -9.12 94.13
N ILE A 221 -2.37 -8.37 94.84
CA ILE A 221 -2.26 -6.90 94.94
C ILE A 221 -1.01 -6.57 95.77
N GLN A 222 0.00 -6.01 95.13
CA GLN A 222 1.21 -5.51 95.78
C GLN A 222 0.86 -4.27 96.63
N VAL A 223 1.11 -4.34 97.93
CA VAL A 223 0.86 -3.24 98.87
C VAL A 223 2.05 -2.28 98.86
N CYS A 224 1.80 -0.98 98.81
CA CYS A 224 2.86 0.02 98.92
C CYS A 224 3.39 0.06 100.37
N THR A 225 4.70 -0.14 100.56
CA THR A 225 5.37 -0.06 101.86
C THR A 225 5.94 1.33 102.14
N GLY A 226 6.17 2.13 101.10
CA GLY A 226 6.84 3.42 101.19
C GLY A 226 8.36 3.28 101.38
N THR A 227 8.93 2.11 101.14
CA THR A 227 10.38 1.81 101.23
C THR A 227 10.96 1.27 99.93
N GLU A 228 10.16 1.25 98.87
CA GLU A 228 10.54 0.79 97.55
C GLU A 228 11.65 1.67 96.95
N ASN A 229 12.53 1.07 96.15
CA ASN A 229 13.72 1.76 95.64
C ASN A 229 13.45 2.53 94.35
N LEU A 230 13.25 3.85 94.48
CA LEU A 230 13.03 4.73 93.33
C LEU A 230 14.28 4.86 92.42
N GLN A 231 15.46 4.63 92.98
CA GLN A 231 16.73 4.88 92.30
C GLN A 231 17.04 3.85 91.19
N SER A 232 16.46 2.66 91.24
CA SER A 232 16.62 1.63 90.19
C SER A 232 15.65 1.79 89.01
N LEU A 233 14.56 2.56 89.16
CA LEU A 233 13.54 2.77 88.13
C LEU A 233 13.70 4.09 87.37
N MET A 234 14.23 5.13 88.00
CA MET A 234 14.43 6.44 87.36
C MET A 234 15.73 6.52 86.57
N THR A 235 15.73 5.94 85.36
CA THR A 235 16.83 5.98 84.39
C THR A 235 16.77 7.16 83.41
N GLU A 236 15.66 7.90 83.33
CA GLU A 236 15.53 9.01 82.38
C GLU A 236 16.23 10.29 82.87
N GLU A 237 17.26 10.70 82.13
CA GLU A 237 17.91 12.02 82.30
C GLU A 237 17.29 13.11 81.42
N VAL A 238 16.52 12.72 80.40
CA VAL A 238 15.93 13.62 79.41
C VAL A 238 14.46 13.83 79.71
N HIS A 239 14.08 15.07 79.99
CA HIS A 239 12.71 15.46 80.29
C HIS A 239 12.12 16.25 79.13
N ARG A 240 10.87 15.95 78.76
CA ARG A 240 10.16 16.58 77.62
C ARG A 240 9.08 17.56 78.09
N ALA A 241 7.90 17.08 78.46
CA ALA A 241 6.80 17.95 78.93
C ALA A 241 7.20 18.81 80.15
N SER A 242 7.96 18.24 81.10
CA SER A 242 8.47 18.95 82.27
C SER A 242 9.41 20.11 81.91
N LEU A 243 10.11 20.04 80.77
CA LEU A 243 10.95 21.14 80.28
C LEU A 243 10.10 22.33 79.82
N ASN A 244 8.95 22.07 79.18
CA ASN A 244 8.02 23.15 78.79
C ASN A 244 7.43 23.83 80.02
N VAL A 245 7.13 23.08 81.08
CA VAL A 245 6.70 23.63 82.37
C VAL A 245 7.82 24.51 82.97
N TYR A 246 9.05 23.99 83.02
CA TYR A 246 10.23 24.74 83.47
C TYR A 246 10.37 26.06 82.69
N ASN A 247 10.30 26.01 81.37
CA ASN A 247 10.40 27.19 80.51
C ASN A 247 9.27 28.18 80.75
N ALA A 248 8.04 27.72 81.01
CA ALA A 248 6.89 28.60 81.27
C ALA A 248 7.05 29.36 82.59
N VAL A 249 7.47 28.66 83.64
CA VAL A 249 7.74 29.26 84.96
C VAL A 249 8.89 30.27 84.87
N TYR A 250 9.98 29.92 84.19
CA TYR A 250 11.10 30.83 84.00
C TYR A 250 10.76 32.01 83.09
N ALA A 251 9.95 31.83 82.05
CA ALA A 251 9.48 32.94 81.23
C ALA A 251 8.68 33.96 82.06
N MET A 252 7.81 33.50 82.97
CA MET A 252 7.13 34.37 83.91
C MET A 252 8.11 35.06 84.87
N ALA A 253 9.07 34.32 85.43
CA ALA A 253 10.08 34.87 86.33
C ALA A 253 10.92 35.95 85.64
N TRP A 254 11.34 35.74 84.39
CA TRP A 254 12.07 36.74 83.59
C TRP A 254 11.22 37.97 83.25
N ALA A 255 9.92 37.78 82.97
CA ALA A 255 9.01 38.91 82.76
C ALA A 255 8.87 39.76 84.02
N LEU A 256 8.69 39.13 85.19
CA LEU A 256 8.64 39.81 86.48
C LEU A 256 9.99 40.46 86.81
N GLN A 257 11.10 39.78 86.54
CA GLN A 257 12.43 40.32 86.74
C GLN A 257 12.66 41.58 85.90
N GLY A 258 12.22 41.59 84.64
CA GLY A 258 12.26 42.77 83.78
C GLY A 258 11.44 43.94 84.34
N LEU A 259 10.30 43.65 84.97
CA LEU A 259 9.50 44.63 85.68
C LEU A 259 10.23 45.20 86.92
N PHE A 260 10.84 44.32 87.72
CA PHE A 260 11.61 44.71 88.93
C PHE A 260 12.89 45.51 88.61
N HIS A 261 13.56 45.23 87.50
CA HIS A 261 14.81 45.90 87.10
C HIS A 261 14.58 47.16 86.25
N CYS A 262 13.33 47.59 86.08
CA CYS A 262 13.00 48.81 85.38
C CYS A 262 13.63 50.03 86.09
N THR A 263 14.31 50.90 85.33
CA THR A 263 14.90 52.14 85.85
C THR A 263 14.11 53.36 85.39
N SER A 264 13.74 54.23 86.33
CA SER A 264 12.97 55.45 86.04
C SER A 264 13.75 56.36 85.08
N GLY A 265 13.10 56.79 83.99
CA GLY A 265 13.70 57.52 82.87
C GLY A 265 13.95 56.66 81.62
N TYR A 266 14.08 55.34 81.78
CA TYR A 266 14.24 54.36 80.69
C TYR A 266 13.12 53.31 80.68
N GLY A 267 12.07 53.52 81.46
CA GLY A 267 10.93 52.64 81.57
C GLY A 267 10.10 52.60 80.28
N PRO A 268 9.37 51.50 80.02
CA PRO A 268 8.67 51.30 78.76
C PRO A 268 7.32 52.00 78.65
N PHE A 269 6.90 52.73 79.69
CA PHE A 269 5.61 53.40 79.77
C PHE A 269 5.76 54.92 79.58
N HIS A 270 4.64 55.65 79.57
CA HIS A 270 4.64 57.10 79.32
C HIS A 270 5.68 57.83 80.20
N ASP A 271 6.42 58.76 79.57
CA ASP A 271 7.49 59.57 80.17
C ASP A 271 8.68 58.78 80.75
N GLY A 272 8.93 57.55 80.26
CA GLY A 272 10.06 56.73 80.71
C GLY A 272 9.85 56.13 82.10
N THR A 273 8.59 56.07 82.58
CA THR A 273 8.25 55.62 83.93
C THR A 273 8.23 54.11 84.08
N CYS A 274 8.49 53.65 85.30
CA CYS A 274 8.37 52.25 85.71
C CYS A 274 7.09 52.03 86.52
N VAL A 275 6.57 50.79 86.50
CA VAL A 275 5.34 50.43 87.20
C VAL A 275 5.61 50.27 88.69
N ASP A 276 4.70 50.81 89.50
CA ASP A 276 4.69 50.56 90.94
C ASP A 276 4.09 49.17 91.25
N ILE A 277 4.80 48.40 92.06
CA ILE A 277 4.46 47.00 92.38
C ILE A 277 3.15 46.94 93.19
N SER A 278 2.85 47.95 94.01
CA SER A 278 1.58 48.02 94.74
C SER A 278 0.36 48.25 93.85
N SER A 279 0.53 48.68 92.60
CA SER A 279 -0.53 48.99 91.64
C SER A 279 -0.38 48.21 90.31
N LEU A 280 0.04 46.94 90.42
CA LEU A 280 0.27 46.08 89.27
C LEU A 280 -1.02 45.73 88.52
N HIS A 281 -1.12 46.18 87.26
CA HIS A 281 -2.13 45.70 86.31
C HIS A 281 -1.61 44.58 85.39
N PRO A 282 -2.48 43.64 84.97
CA PRO A 282 -2.09 42.51 84.12
C PRO A 282 -1.44 42.88 82.79
N TRP A 283 -1.82 44.01 82.18
CA TRP A 283 -1.25 44.47 80.92
C TRP A 283 0.20 44.95 81.05
N HIS A 284 0.63 45.38 82.25
CA HIS A 284 2.04 45.71 82.52
C HIS A 284 2.91 44.45 82.41
N VAL A 285 2.46 43.35 83.03
CA VAL A 285 3.15 42.06 82.97
C VAL A 285 3.18 41.54 81.53
N LEU A 286 2.07 41.66 80.81
CA LEU A 286 1.94 41.30 79.39
C LEU A 286 3.02 41.97 78.51
N TYR A 287 3.33 43.25 78.75
CA TYR A 287 4.38 43.94 78.00
C TYR A 287 5.75 43.26 78.18
N TYR A 288 6.13 42.95 79.41
CA TYR A 288 7.40 42.29 79.70
C TYR A 288 7.42 40.85 79.20
N THR A 289 6.29 40.12 79.27
CA THR A 289 6.17 38.77 78.72
C THR A 289 6.43 38.74 77.22
N LYS A 290 5.95 39.73 76.44
CA LYS A 290 6.23 39.85 75.00
C LYS A 290 7.72 40.04 74.68
N LYS A 291 8.53 40.47 75.65
CA LYS A 291 9.97 40.75 75.49
C LYS A 291 10.86 39.73 76.18
N VAL A 292 10.30 38.66 76.73
CA VAL A 292 11.08 37.57 77.33
C VAL A 292 12.02 36.99 76.28
N ASN A 293 13.30 36.98 76.61
CA ASN A 293 14.35 36.40 75.80
C ASN A 293 15.50 35.98 76.73
N PHE A 294 15.62 34.68 77.01
CA PHE A 294 16.67 34.17 77.89
C PHE A 294 17.22 32.84 77.37
N LYS A 295 18.43 32.50 77.82
CA LYS A 295 19.04 31.21 77.55
C LYS A 295 18.83 30.30 78.75
N ALA A 296 18.12 29.19 78.58
CA ALA A 296 17.94 28.20 79.63
C ALA A 296 19.28 27.51 79.96
N LYS A 297 19.42 26.92 81.15
CA LYS A 297 20.65 26.22 81.57
C LYS A 297 21.07 25.09 80.61
N GLY A 298 20.13 24.54 79.84
CA GLY A 298 20.38 23.55 78.78
C GLY A 298 20.87 24.13 77.45
N GLY A 299 21.12 25.43 77.35
CA GLY A 299 21.62 26.09 76.14
C GLY A 299 20.52 26.53 75.15
N LEU A 300 19.28 26.09 75.34
CA LEU A 300 18.12 26.47 74.53
C LEU A 300 17.76 27.96 74.72
N GLN A 301 17.57 28.67 73.61
CA GLN A 301 17.06 30.04 73.63
C GLN A 301 15.53 30.02 73.75
N VAL A 302 14.99 30.68 74.77
CA VAL A 302 13.55 30.77 75.02
C VAL A 302 13.09 32.20 74.81
N PHE A 303 12.21 32.39 73.82
CA PHE A 303 11.56 33.65 73.49
C PHE A 303 10.16 33.40 72.91
N PHE A 304 9.36 34.45 72.75
CA PHE A 304 8.07 34.37 72.08
C PHE A 304 8.08 35.18 70.78
N ASP A 305 7.56 34.61 69.70
CA ASP A 305 7.33 35.31 68.44
C ASP A 305 6.16 36.33 68.57
N ALA A 306 5.89 37.07 67.49
CA ALA A 306 4.77 38.03 67.45
C ALA A 306 3.40 37.37 67.75
N ARG A 307 3.27 36.06 67.49
CA ARG A 307 2.05 35.25 67.71
C ARG A 307 2.00 34.58 69.09
N GLY A 308 3.06 34.68 69.89
CA GLY A 308 3.13 34.12 71.25
C GLY A 308 3.62 32.68 71.33
N ASN A 309 4.26 32.22 70.26
CA ASN A 309 4.79 30.87 70.13
C ASN A 309 6.28 30.83 70.48
N PRO A 310 6.77 29.70 71.00
CA PRO A 310 8.20 29.48 71.20
C PRO A 310 8.87 29.09 69.87
N PRO A 311 10.21 28.98 69.83
CA PRO A 311 10.90 28.31 68.74
C PRO A 311 10.30 26.92 68.47
N ALA A 312 10.00 26.64 67.21
CA ALA A 312 9.37 25.39 66.80
C ALA A 312 10.43 24.30 66.60
N ILE A 313 10.70 23.55 67.67
CA ILE A 313 11.70 22.47 67.69
C ILE A 313 11.00 21.17 68.12
N TYR A 314 11.19 20.11 67.32
CA TYR A 314 10.76 18.75 67.62
C TYR A 314 11.92 17.77 67.47
N ASP A 315 11.91 16.72 68.29
CA ASP A 315 12.81 15.58 68.09
C ASP A 315 12.10 14.54 67.22
N ILE A 316 12.81 13.95 66.27
CA ILE A 316 12.29 12.85 65.46
C ILE A 316 12.75 11.55 66.11
N VAL A 317 11.79 10.70 66.48
CA VAL A 317 12.05 9.44 67.19
C VAL A 317 11.66 8.23 66.37
N ASN A 318 12.46 7.15 66.45
CA ASN A 318 12.14 5.84 65.87
C ASN A 318 12.01 4.78 66.97
N TRP A 319 11.00 3.92 66.82
CA TRP A 319 10.65 2.88 67.78
C TRP A 319 11.39 1.58 67.47
N ARG A 320 12.28 1.15 68.37
CA ARG A 320 13.04 -0.10 68.26
C ARG A 320 12.71 -1.05 69.39
N VAL A 321 12.94 -2.34 69.17
CA VAL A 321 12.87 -3.34 70.25
C VAL A 321 14.15 -3.25 71.08
N SER A 322 14.00 -3.07 72.39
CA SER A 322 15.10 -3.08 73.36
C SER A 322 15.61 -4.50 73.62
N ALA A 323 16.76 -4.62 74.30
CA ALA A 323 17.28 -5.91 74.75
C ALA A 323 16.31 -6.64 75.73
N LYS A 324 15.39 -5.91 76.36
CA LYS A 324 14.39 -6.45 77.28
C LYS A 324 13.09 -6.87 76.59
N GLY A 325 12.94 -6.62 75.28
CA GLY A 325 11.72 -6.95 74.51
C GLY A 325 10.69 -5.82 74.42
N ALA A 326 10.78 -4.79 75.27
CA ALA A 326 9.94 -3.60 75.21
C ALA A 326 10.35 -2.67 74.06
N LEU A 327 9.41 -1.85 73.57
CA LEU A 327 9.71 -0.82 72.58
C LEU A 327 10.37 0.38 73.26
N GLU A 328 11.51 0.81 72.72
CA GLU A 328 12.22 2.02 73.13
C GLU A 328 12.22 3.04 71.98
N GLN A 329 11.96 4.30 72.32
CA GLN A 329 12.04 5.42 71.39
C GLN A 329 13.42 6.04 71.45
N ILE A 330 14.05 6.21 70.30
CA ILE A 330 15.38 6.81 70.20
C ILE A 330 15.35 7.92 69.17
N VAL A 331 15.93 9.04 69.58
CA VAL A 331 16.06 10.24 68.76
C VAL A 331 17.02 9.94 67.62
N ILE A 332 16.53 10.15 66.40
CA ILE A 332 17.25 9.91 65.14
C ILE A 332 17.42 11.21 64.34
N GLY A 333 16.96 12.33 64.87
CA GLY A 333 16.94 13.59 64.14
C GLY A 333 16.20 14.68 64.90
N SER A 334 16.16 15.86 64.29
CA SER A 334 15.42 17.01 64.80
C SER A 334 14.78 17.80 63.66
N TYR A 335 13.69 18.48 63.99
CA TYR A 335 13.00 19.42 63.13
C TYR A 335 13.04 20.79 63.78
N ASP A 336 13.79 21.72 63.19
CA ASP A 336 14.01 23.06 63.71
C ASP A 336 13.82 24.12 62.61
N LEU A 337 12.74 24.89 62.72
CA LEU A 337 12.42 25.97 61.78
C LEU A 337 13.18 27.27 62.06
N SER A 338 13.93 27.35 63.16
CA SER A 338 14.77 28.50 63.50
C SER A 338 16.17 28.44 62.89
N ALA A 339 16.56 27.29 62.31
CA ALA A 339 17.82 27.11 61.61
C ALA A 339 17.79 27.68 60.17
N ALA A 340 18.87 28.34 59.74
CA ALA A 340 18.94 29.06 58.46
C ALA A 340 19.10 28.15 57.22
N GLU A 341 19.49 26.88 57.38
CA GLU A 341 19.60 25.86 56.32
C GLU A 341 19.11 24.49 56.83
N ASN A 342 18.31 23.78 56.03
CA ASN A 342 17.76 22.44 56.28
C ASN A 342 16.97 22.29 57.60
N SER A 343 15.68 22.64 57.57
CA SER A 343 14.73 22.52 58.69
C SER A 343 14.60 21.11 59.27
N MET A 344 14.83 20.06 58.48
CA MET A 344 14.71 18.67 58.89
C MET A 344 16.05 17.93 58.77
N GLN A 345 16.56 17.43 59.90
CA GLN A 345 17.80 16.65 59.97
C GLN A 345 17.48 15.24 60.48
N ILE A 346 17.80 14.22 59.69
CA ILE A 346 17.51 12.82 60.01
C ILE A 346 18.73 11.94 59.70
N GLU A 347 19.18 11.17 60.69
CA GLU A 347 20.22 10.17 60.56
C GLU A 347 19.65 8.85 60.00
N ARG A 348 19.65 8.72 58.66
CA ARG A 348 19.04 7.58 57.97
C ARG A 348 19.61 6.22 58.35
N ASP A 349 20.89 6.14 58.71
CA ASP A 349 21.58 4.87 58.98
C ASP A 349 21.21 4.25 60.33
N VAL A 350 20.59 5.04 61.22
CA VAL A 350 20.17 4.60 62.56
C VAL A 350 18.75 4.02 62.56
N ILE A 351 17.95 4.33 61.53
CA ILE A 351 16.53 3.96 61.45
C ILE A 351 16.37 2.45 61.26
N ARG A 352 15.45 1.85 62.02
CA ARG A 352 15.07 0.45 61.88
C ARG A 352 13.58 0.34 61.55
N TRP A 353 13.28 -0.21 60.37
CA TRP A 353 11.91 -0.48 59.93
C TRP A 353 11.41 -1.84 60.42
N ALA A 354 10.08 -2.06 60.36
CA ALA A 354 9.46 -3.32 60.77
C ALA A 354 9.98 -4.54 59.97
N ASN A 355 10.17 -4.36 58.65
CA ASN A 355 10.57 -5.41 57.71
C ASN A 355 12.11 -5.43 57.52
N ASN A 356 12.77 -6.46 58.01
CA ASN A 356 14.23 -6.66 57.90
C ASN A 356 14.69 -7.12 56.50
N ASN A 357 14.14 -6.56 55.41
CA ASN A 357 14.61 -6.90 54.06
C ASN A 357 15.91 -6.15 53.75
N THR A 358 17.03 -6.70 54.24
CA THR A 358 18.38 -6.26 53.86
C THR A 358 18.69 -6.82 52.47
N GLN A 359 18.70 -5.97 51.44
CA GLN A 359 19.24 -6.34 50.13
C GLN A 359 20.76 -6.08 50.10
N ILE A 360 21.51 -7.08 49.67
CA ILE A 360 22.92 -6.95 49.30
C ILE A 360 22.96 -6.24 47.95
N ILE A 361 23.43 -4.99 47.91
CA ILE A 361 23.68 -4.29 46.65
C ILE A 361 25.05 -4.74 46.15
N ASN A 362 25.09 -5.67 45.20
CA ASN A 362 26.28 -5.93 44.39
C ASN A 362 26.43 -4.76 43.41
N LEU A 363 27.17 -3.72 43.80
CA LEU A 363 27.65 -2.72 42.86
C LEU A 363 28.61 -3.44 41.89
N ARG A 364 28.20 -3.58 40.63
CA ARG A 364 29.14 -3.78 39.53
C ARG A 364 29.88 -2.46 39.34
N ASP A 365 30.91 -2.24 40.14
CA ASP A 365 32.06 -1.47 39.73
C ASP A 365 33.26 -1.92 40.57
N GLU A 366 34.37 -2.16 39.90
CA GLU A 366 35.59 -2.70 40.48
C GLU A 366 36.18 -1.73 41.51
N SER A 367 35.95 -1.98 42.80
CA SER A 367 36.88 -1.57 43.88
C SER A 367 36.52 -2.26 45.21
N PRO A 368 37.50 -2.74 46.00
CA PRO A 368 37.24 -3.53 47.20
C PRO A 368 37.15 -2.65 48.45
N ILE A 369 35.95 -2.21 48.85
CA ILE A 369 35.69 -1.70 50.21
C ILE A 369 34.31 -2.22 50.70
N LEU A 370 34.29 -2.66 51.96
CA LEU A 370 33.22 -3.26 52.78
C LEU A 370 31.74 -3.16 52.31
N PRO A 371 30.90 -4.20 52.52
CA PRO A 371 29.47 -4.15 52.22
C PRO A 371 28.74 -3.17 53.15
N LEU A 372 28.22 -2.08 52.59
CA LEU A 372 27.38 -1.11 53.28
C LEU A 372 25.96 -1.66 53.43
N TYR A 373 25.62 -2.14 54.63
CA TYR A 373 24.26 -2.54 54.99
C TYR A 373 23.34 -1.31 55.03
N ARG A 374 22.55 -1.07 53.97
CA ARG A 374 21.56 0.01 53.95
C ARG A 374 20.15 -0.57 54.13
N SER A 375 19.43 -0.14 55.16
CA SER A 375 18.02 -0.51 55.36
C SER A 375 17.18 0.16 54.27
N LEU A 376 16.46 -0.64 53.46
CA LEU A 376 15.61 -0.12 52.39
C LEU A 376 14.35 0.52 53.01
N VAL A 377 14.11 1.80 52.71
CA VAL A 377 12.87 2.48 53.10
C VAL A 377 11.69 1.75 52.47
N PRO A 378 10.68 1.29 53.23
CA PRO A 378 9.57 0.55 52.65
C PRO A 378 8.73 1.47 51.75
N GLN A 379 8.33 0.97 50.58
CA GLN A 379 7.56 1.76 49.62
C GLN A 379 6.07 1.76 49.97
N SER A 380 5.44 2.94 49.86
CA SER A 380 4.00 3.12 49.96
C SER A 380 3.54 3.99 48.79
N MET A 381 3.17 3.33 47.69
CA MET A 381 2.78 3.93 46.42
C MET A 381 1.49 3.26 45.92
N CYS A 382 0.60 4.03 45.29
CA CYS A 382 -0.65 3.50 44.73
C CYS A 382 -0.40 2.68 43.47
N SER A 383 0.35 3.27 42.53
CA SER A 383 0.76 2.63 41.28
C SER A 383 2.29 2.56 41.19
N PRO A 384 2.85 1.48 40.62
CA PRO A 384 4.27 1.43 40.30
C PRO A 384 4.62 2.44 39.22
N SER A 385 5.88 2.90 39.20
CA SER A 385 6.37 3.77 38.13
C SER A 385 6.32 3.08 36.76
N CYS A 386 5.93 3.83 35.73
CA CYS A 386 5.90 3.39 34.35
C CYS A 386 7.31 3.37 33.76
N ALA A 387 7.69 2.24 33.17
CA ALA A 387 8.93 2.12 32.42
C ALA A 387 8.92 2.98 31.14
N SER A 388 10.11 3.25 30.59
CA SER A 388 10.24 3.86 29.26
C SER A 388 9.44 3.09 28.21
N GLY A 389 8.84 3.80 27.26
CA GLY A 389 7.89 3.27 26.27
C GLY A 389 6.43 3.24 26.74
N PHE A 390 6.18 3.53 28.02
CA PHE A 390 4.84 3.67 28.59
C PHE A 390 4.60 5.12 29.05
N ARG A 391 3.33 5.48 29.14
CA ARG A 391 2.83 6.74 29.70
C ARG A 391 1.83 6.48 30.80
N LYS A 392 1.69 7.46 31.71
CA LYS A 392 0.66 7.46 32.75
C LYS A 392 -0.70 7.73 32.14
N VAL A 393 -1.68 6.92 32.52
CA VAL A 393 -3.10 7.12 32.20
C VAL A 393 -3.87 7.22 33.50
N LEU A 394 -4.55 8.36 33.67
CA LEU A 394 -5.36 8.62 34.86
C LEU A 394 -6.59 7.72 34.87
N ILE A 395 -6.86 7.10 36.02
CA ILE A 395 -8.07 6.31 36.24
C ILE A 395 -9.17 7.26 36.73
N THR A 396 -10.24 7.43 35.96
CA THR A 396 -11.38 8.27 36.35
C THR A 396 -11.97 7.81 37.70
N GLY A 397 -12.03 8.73 38.66
CA GLY A 397 -12.52 8.48 40.02
C GLY A 397 -11.43 8.29 41.08
N ASN A 398 -10.17 8.06 40.68
CA ASN A 398 -9.03 7.91 41.59
C ASN A 398 -8.16 9.18 41.65
N PRO A 399 -7.36 9.37 42.73
CA PRO A 399 -6.45 10.51 42.86
C PRO A 399 -5.23 10.41 41.93
N LEU A 400 -4.54 11.53 41.68
CA LEU A 400 -3.45 11.65 40.68
C LEU A 400 -2.29 10.66 40.84
N CYS A 401 -2.03 10.18 42.05
CA CYS A 401 -0.97 9.21 42.32
C CYS A 401 -1.33 7.78 41.87
N CYS A 402 -2.60 7.52 41.53
CA CYS A 402 -3.12 6.24 41.08
C CYS A 402 -3.37 6.30 39.57
N TYR A 403 -2.45 5.74 38.81
CA TYR A 403 -2.50 5.70 37.35
C TYR A 403 -2.17 4.31 36.83
N GLU A 404 -2.56 4.03 35.59
CA GLU A 404 -2.11 2.84 34.86
C GLU A 404 -1.04 3.21 33.84
N CYS A 405 -0.12 2.28 33.60
CA CYS A 405 0.90 2.43 32.57
C CYS A 405 0.36 1.89 31.25
N ALA A 406 0.03 2.79 30.32
CA ALA A 406 -0.35 2.42 28.96
C ALA A 406 0.84 2.59 28.02
N ARG A 407 0.97 1.71 27.03
CA ARG A 407 1.98 1.90 25.97
C ARG A 407 1.73 3.20 25.21
N CYS A 408 2.82 3.79 24.72
CA CYS A 408 2.71 4.94 23.85
C CYS A 408 1.89 4.62 22.58
N PRO A 409 1.10 5.57 22.07
CA PRO A 409 0.44 5.43 20.78
C PRO A 409 1.44 5.16 19.64
N GLN A 410 0.96 4.60 18.53
CA GLN A 410 1.82 4.38 17.36
C GLN A 410 2.42 5.71 16.84
N GLY A 411 3.68 5.68 16.43
CA GLY A 411 4.42 6.87 15.98
C GLY A 411 5.02 7.73 17.12
N GLN A 412 4.73 7.39 18.38
CA GLN A 412 5.26 8.10 19.56
C GLN A 412 6.13 7.20 20.44
N ILE A 413 7.02 7.82 21.19
CA ILE A 413 7.96 7.17 22.13
C ILE A 413 7.92 7.82 23.51
N SER A 414 8.41 7.10 24.51
CA SER A 414 8.69 7.63 25.84
C SER A 414 10.09 7.20 26.25
N ASN A 415 11.02 8.15 26.32
CA ASN A 415 12.41 7.89 26.68
C ASN A 415 12.68 8.01 28.20
N GLN A 416 11.69 8.44 28.97
CA GLN A 416 11.78 8.67 30.41
C GLN A 416 10.84 7.74 31.17
N THR A 417 11.22 7.36 32.37
CA THR A 417 10.30 6.72 33.32
C THR A 417 9.21 7.72 33.71
N ASP A 418 7.99 7.23 33.90
CA ASP A 418 6.88 8.03 34.41
C ASP A 418 6.42 9.22 33.51
N ALA A 419 6.62 9.11 32.20
CA ALA A 419 6.15 10.11 31.25
C ALA A 419 4.63 10.30 31.29
N VAL A 420 4.18 11.56 31.31
CA VAL A 420 2.75 11.92 31.24
C VAL A 420 2.24 11.84 29.80
N GLU A 421 3.06 12.30 28.86
CA GLU A 421 2.78 12.30 27.43
C GLU A 421 3.92 11.65 26.65
N CYS A 422 3.59 11.07 25.50
CA CYS A 422 4.59 10.49 24.61
C CYS A 422 5.00 11.49 23.53
N LEU A 423 6.26 11.43 23.13
CA LEU A 423 6.86 12.32 22.13
C LEU A 423 6.74 11.69 20.73
N PRO A 424 6.28 12.43 19.71
CA PRO A 424 6.29 11.94 18.34
C PRO A 424 7.72 11.83 17.78
N CYS A 425 7.99 10.79 16.98
CA CYS A 425 9.23 10.70 16.22
C CYS A 425 9.27 11.70 15.05
N SER A 426 10.46 12.06 14.58
CA SER A 426 10.64 12.91 13.39
C SER A 426 10.14 12.23 12.12
N TRP A 427 10.02 12.98 11.03
CA TRP A 427 9.46 12.48 9.76
C TRP A 427 10.28 11.32 9.14
N ASP A 428 11.59 11.30 9.38
CA ASP A 428 12.57 10.31 8.88
C ASP A 428 12.78 9.12 9.82
N THR A 429 12.20 9.15 11.02
CA THR A 429 12.38 8.11 12.05
C THR A 429 11.05 7.49 12.50
N TRP A 430 11.12 6.31 13.11
CA TRP A 430 9.98 5.53 13.59
C TRP A 430 10.29 4.86 14.94
N PRO A 431 9.31 4.72 15.84
CA PRO A 431 9.51 4.03 17.11
C PRO A 431 10.00 2.59 16.92
N ASN A 432 10.93 2.15 17.77
CA ASN A 432 11.27 0.74 17.89
C ASN A 432 10.13 -0.06 18.56
N LEU A 433 10.26 -1.39 18.60
CA LEU A 433 9.23 -2.28 19.19
C LEU A 433 8.92 -1.97 20.67
N GLN A 434 9.90 -1.46 21.41
CA GLN A 434 9.76 -1.08 22.82
C GLN A 434 9.24 0.36 23.00
N GLN A 435 9.13 1.14 21.93
CA GLN A 435 8.72 2.55 21.91
C GLN A 435 9.55 3.45 22.84
N ASP A 436 10.82 3.10 23.06
CA ASP A 436 11.76 3.86 23.90
C ASP A 436 12.62 4.84 23.08
N ARG A 437 12.81 4.57 21.79
CA ARG A 437 13.68 5.34 20.88
C ARG A 437 13.14 5.36 19.45
N CYS A 438 13.51 6.40 18.71
CA CYS A 438 13.23 6.50 17.28
C CYS A 438 14.41 5.93 16.47
N LEU A 439 14.11 5.09 15.47
CA LEU A 439 15.06 4.49 14.52
C LEU A 439 14.77 4.99 13.10
N PRO A 440 15.74 5.01 12.17
CA PRO A 440 15.50 5.43 10.79
C PRO A 440 14.42 4.58 10.12
N ARG A 441 13.50 5.22 9.38
CA ARG A 441 12.46 4.49 8.63
C ARG A 441 13.09 3.72 7.46
N PRO A 442 12.69 2.45 7.24
CA PRO A 442 13.05 1.75 6.02
C PRO A 442 12.34 2.39 4.81
N THR A 443 13.03 2.43 3.67
CA THR A 443 12.48 2.90 2.40
C THR A 443 11.95 1.72 1.57
N GLU A 444 10.75 1.82 1.02
CA GLU A 444 10.12 0.80 0.16
C GLU A 444 10.04 1.31 -1.28
N PHE A 445 10.67 0.56 -2.20
CA PHE A 445 10.66 0.79 -3.64
C PHE A 445 10.90 -0.56 -4.35
N LEU A 446 10.60 -0.65 -5.64
CA LEU A 446 10.81 -1.89 -6.41
C LEU A 446 12.32 -2.10 -6.69
N SER A 447 13.01 -2.71 -5.73
CA SER A 447 14.47 -2.94 -5.79
C SER A 447 14.83 -4.16 -6.64
N TYR A 448 16.04 -4.13 -7.24
CA TYR A 448 16.64 -5.32 -7.88
C TYR A 448 17.00 -6.41 -6.88
N GLU A 449 17.13 -6.06 -5.60
CA GLU A 449 17.48 -7.00 -4.53
C GLU A 449 16.27 -7.82 -4.06
N GLU A 450 15.05 -7.31 -4.27
CA GLU A 450 13.83 -8.00 -3.89
C GLU A 450 13.44 -9.06 -4.94
N PRO A 451 12.85 -10.20 -4.51
CA PRO A 451 12.49 -11.29 -5.43
C PRO A 451 11.59 -10.84 -6.60
N LEU A 452 10.62 -9.96 -6.33
CA LEU A 452 9.70 -9.46 -7.35
C LEU A 452 10.41 -8.62 -8.40
N GLY A 453 11.25 -7.66 -7.99
CA GLY A 453 12.01 -6.80 -8.90
C GLY A 453 13.04 -7.58 -9.70
N TYR A 454 13.76 -8.52 -9.06
CA TYR A 454 14.71 -9.41 -9.72
C TYR A 454 14.05 -10.25 -10.83
N ILE A 455 12.91 -10.90 -10.53
CA ILE A 455 12.20 -11.74 -11.50
C ILE A 455 11.73 -10.89 -12.70
N LEU A 456 11.14 -9.72 -12.45
CA LEU A 456 10.67 -8.85 -13.53
C LEU A 456 11.82 -8.34 -14.42
N ALA A 457 12.95 -7.95 -13.83
CA ALA A 457 14.15 -7.52 -14.57
C ALA A 457 14.75 -8.66 -15.40
N ALA A 458 14.80 -9.87 -14.85
CA ALA A 458 15.29 -11.06 -15.55
C ALA A 458 14.38 -11.42 -16.75
N ILE A 459 13.05 -11.38 -16.56
CA ILE A 459 12.08 -11.62 -17.65
C ILE A 459 12.21 -10.54 -18.72
N ALA A 460 12.32 -9.26 -18.37
CA ALA A 460 12.49 -8.17 -19.32
C ALA A 460 13.76 -8.34 -20.17
N SER A 461 14.89 -8.60 -19.50
CA SER A 461 16.20 -8.76 -20.13
C SER A 461 16.22 -9.95 -21.09
N THR A 462 15.76 -11.12 -20.63
CA THR A 462 15.69 -12.34 -21.47
C THR A 462 14.70 -12.20 -22.62
N SER A 463 13.55 -11.56 -22.40
CA SER A 463 12.54 -11.33 -23.45
C SER A 463 13.03 -10.38 -24.54
N SER A 464 13.87 -9.39 -24.21
CA SER A 464 14.44 -8.45 -25.19
C SER A 464 15.32 -9.13 -26.25
N ILE A 465 15.95 -10.26 -25.91
CA ILE A 465 16.82 -11.00 -26.85
C ILE A 465 16.00 -11.65 -27.98
N ILE A 466 14.72 -11.98 -27.73
CA ILE A 466 13.88 -12.70 -28.69
C ILE A 466 13.59 -11.86 -29.96
N PRO A 467 13.11 -10.60 -29.89
CA PRO A 467 12.97 -9.75 -31.08
C PRO A 467 14.27 -9.52 -31.85
N LEU A 468 15.42 -9.42 -31.17
CA LEU A 468 16.73 -9.30 -31.82
C LEU A 468 17.07 -10.56 -32.60
N PHE A 469 16.90 -11.74 -31.99
CA PHE A 469 17.10 -13.01 -32.66
C PHE A 469 16.20 -13.14 -33.90
N ILE A 470 14.91 -12.84 -33.79
CA ILE A 470 13.97 -12.85 -34.92
C ILE A 470 14.40 -11.83 -35.99
N SER A 471 14.88 -10.65 -35.60
CA SER A 471 15.41 -9.64 -36.53
C SER A 471 16.59 -10.17 -37.35
N VAL A 472 17.55 -10.83 -36.69
CA VAL A 472 18.71 -11.46 -37.34
C VAL A 472 18.29 -12.55 -38.31
N VAL A 473 17.29 -13.38 -37.96
CA VAL A 473 16.71 -14.37 -38.87
C VAL A 473 16.08 -13.70 -40.10
N PHE A 474 15.30 -12.63 -39.91
CA PHE A 474 14.65 -11.92 -41.01
C PHE A 474 15.67 -11.21 -41.93
N ILE A 475 16.76 -10.67 -41.37
CA ILE A 475 17.86 -10.08 -42.14
C ILE A 475 18.58 -11.16 -42.96
N SER A 476 18.93 -12.29 -42.33
CA SER A 476 19.64 -13.40 -42.98
C SER A 476 18.84 -14.06 -44.10
N TYR A 477 17.51 -14.18 -43.93
CA TYR A 477 16.60 -14.78 -44.90
C TYR A 477 15.80 -13.76 -45.73
N ASN A 478 16.32 -12.54 -45.90
CA ASN A 478 15.61 -11.44 -46.59
C ASN A 478 15.21 -11.74 -48.05
N LYS A 479 15.89 -12.70 -48.72
CA LYS A 479 15.59 -13.14 -50.09
C LYS A 479 14.43 -14.13 -50.17
N THR A 480 13.95 -14.67 -49.04
CA THR A 480 12.84 -15.63 -49.04
C THR A 480 11.51 -14.96 -49.38
N PRO A 481 10.63 -15.60 -50.16
CA PRO A 481 9.37 -15.00 -50.60
C PRO A 481 8.42 -14.66 -49.43
N ILE A 482 8.48 -15.39 -48.32
CA ILE A 482 7.66 -15.11 -47.12
C ILE A 482 8.07 -13.80 -46.43
N VAL A 483 9.38 -13.52 -46.33
CA VAL A 483 9.89 -12.28 -45.72
C VAL A 483 9.68 -11.09 -46.66
N ARG A 484 9.87 -11.28 -47.96
CA ARG A 484 9.68 -10.24 -48.98
C ARG A 484 8.21 -9.85 -49.19
N ALA A 485 7.29 -10.82 -49.16
CA ALA A 485 5.84 -10.56 -49.23
C ALA A 485 5.33 -9.72 -48.05
N ASN A 486 6.06 -9.76 -46.93
CA ASN A 486 5.69 -9.13 -45.67
C ASN A 486 6.33 -7.78 -45.39
N ASN A 487 6.80 -7.10 -46.45
CA ASN A 487 7.47 -5.80 -46.37
C ASN A 487 8.55 -5.79 -45.26
N TYR A 488 9.67 -6.44 -45.57
CA TYR A 488 10.81 -6.65 -44.68
C TYR A 488 11.18 -5.42 -43.84
N SER A 489 11.25 -4.23 -44.44
CA SER A 489 11.64 -2.98 -43.75
C SER A 489 10.69 -2.59 -42.61
N LEU A 490 9.38 -2.76 -42.82
CA LEU A 490 8.37 -2.47 -41.80
C LEU A 490 8.39 -3.51 -40.66
N SER A 491 8.63 -4.78 -41.02
CA SER A 491 8.74 -5.86 -40.04
C SER A 491 9.99 -5.74 -39.17
N CYS A 492 11.13 -5.29 -39.73
CA CYS A 492 12.34 -4.97 -38.96
C CYS A 492 12.14 -3.76 -38.04
N LEU A 493 11.48 -2.71 -38.51
CA LEU A 493 11.17 -1.55 -37.67
C LEU A 493 10.27 -1.94 -36.48
N LEU A 494 9.27 -2.78 -36.71
CA LEU A 494 8.40 -3.31 -35.66
C LEU A 494 9.18 -4.17 -34.64
N LEU A 495 10.09 -5.05 -35.10
CA LEU A 495 10.92 -5.86 -34.19
C LEU A 495 11.89 -5.01 -33.37
N LEU A 496 12.46 -3.94 -33.96
CA LEU A 496 13.27 -2.97 -33.24
C LEU A 496 12.45 -2.24 -32.17
N SER A 497 11.22 -1.80 -32.49
CA SER A 497 10.35 -1.19 -31.48
C SER A 497 9.96 -2.17 -30.37
N LEU A 498 9.72 -3.45 -30.67
CA LEU A 498 9.40 -4.47 -29.67
C LEU A 498 10.61 -4.80 -28.76
N PHE A 499 11.83 -4.76 -29.30
CA PHE A 499 13.05 -4.84 -28.48
C PHE A 499 13.11 -3.69 -27.47
N LEU A 500 12.87 -2.46 -27.95
CA LEU A 500 12.85 -1.28 -27.09
C LEU A 500 11.68 -1.31 -26.07
N CYS A 501 10.52 -1.89 -26.41
CA CYS A 501 9.40 -2.10 -25.49
C CYS A 501 9.78 -3.02 -24.31
N PHE A 502 10.59 -4.05 -24.55
CA PHE A 502 11.08 -4.91 -23.45
C PHE A 502 12.15 -4.21 -22.60
N LEU A 503 12.98 -3.36 -23.20
CA LEU A 503 14.00 -2.61 -22.45
C LEU A 503 13.41 -1.46 -21.62
N CYS A 504 12.31 -0.85 -22.07
CA CYS A 504 11.74 0.29 -21.35
C CYS A 504 11.19 -0.08 -19.96
N SER A 505 10.83 -1.34 -19.73
CA SER A 505 10.39 -1.80 -18.41
C SER A 505 11.52 -1.82 -17.36
N LEU A 506 12.79 -1.90 -17.78
CA LEU A 506 13.92 -1.84 -16.85
C LEU A 506 14.05 -0.45 -16.20
N TRP A 507 13.60 0.61 -16.89
CA TRP A 507 13.59 1.98 -16.36
C TRP A 507 12.59 2.19 -15.21
N PHE A 508 11.73 1.20 -14.95
CA PHE A 508 10.79 1.20 -13.83
C PHE A 508 11.35 0.53 -12.57
N ILE A 509 12.45 -0.22 -12.68
CA ILE A 509 13.01 -1.01 -11.57
C ILE A 509 14.25 -0.31 -11.02
N GLY A 510 14.41 -0.29 -9.70
CA GLY A 510 15.52 0.35 -9.01
C GLY A 510 15.13 1.65 -8.30
N TYR A 511 16.14 2.32 -7.72
CA TYR A 511 15.91 3.53 -6.94
C TYR A 511 15.43 4.68 -7.84
N PRO A 512 14.35 5.40 -7.49
CA PRO A 512 13.74 6.45 -8.31
C PRO A 512 14.61 7.71 -8.32
N GLN A 513 15.61 7.73 -9.18
CA GLN A 513 16.41 8.93 -9.47
C GLN A 513 15.58 9.95 -10.27
N PRO A 514 15.81 11.26 -10.10
CA PRO A 514 15.06 12.31 -10.83
C PRO A 514 15.05 12.10 -12.34
N GLU A 515 16.19 11.70 -12.91
CA GLU A 515 16.36 11.41 -14.33
C GLU A 515 15.51 10.23 -14.81
N ASN A 516 15.47 9.17 -14.00
CA ASN A 516 14.68 7.97 -14.31
C ASN A 516 13.19 8.26 -14.21
N CYS A 517 12.73 9.00 -13.19
CA CYS A 517 11.34 9.42 -13.05
C CYS A 517 10.88 10.25 -14.25
N LEU A 518 11.72 11.18 -14.71
CA LEU A 518 11.41 12.06 -15.85
C LEU A 518 11.20 11.27 -17.15
N LEU A 519 12.09 10.31 -17.44
CA LEU A 519 12.12 9.65 -18.74
C LEU A 519 11.27 8.38 -18.82
N ARG A 520 11.00 7.70 -17.70
CA ARG A 520 10.34 6.39 -17.66
C ARG A 520 9.00 6.34 -18.41
N GLN A 521 8.04 7.18 -18.03
CA GLN A 521 6.70 7.19 -18.63
C GLN A 521 6.71 7.72 -20.08
N VAL A 522 7.57 8.70 -20.37
CA VAL A 522 7.70 9.29 -21.70
C VAL A 522 8.33 8.29 -22.69
N ALA A 523 9.39 7.59 -22.28
CA ALA A 523 10.02 6.55 -23.07
C ALA A 523 9.04 5.40 -23.35
N PHE A 524 8.30 4.95 -22.33
CA PHE A 524 7.23 3.98 -22.49
C PHE A 524 6.21 4.43 -23.56
N GLY A 525 5.64 5.63 -23.43
CA GLY A 525 4.64 6.13 -24.36
C GLY A 525 5.15 6.29 -25.80
N MET A 526 6.38 6.79 -25.95
CA MET A 526 7.03 6.99 -27.25
C MET A 526 7.29 5.66 -27.99
N VAL A 527 7.85 4.68 -27.29
CA VAL A 527 8.20 3.39 -27.87
C VAL A 527 6.94 2.59 -28.24
N PHE A 528 5.90 2.61 -27.39
CA PHE A 528 4.64 1.93 -27.68
C PHE A 528 3.87 2.60 -28.82
N ALA A 529 3.87 3.93 -28.92
CA ALA A 529 3.27 4.63 -30.05
C ALA A 529 3.95 4.23 -31.37
N LEU A 530 5.29 4.13 -31.40
CA LEU A 530 6.02 3.64 -32.57
C LEU A 530 5.63 2.20 -32.93
N CYS A 531 5.55 1.31 -31.93
CA CYS A 531 5.18 -0.09 -32.14
C CYS A 531 3.76 -0.24 -32.73
N ILE A 532 2.76 0.39 -32.11
CA ILE A 532 1.36 0.31 -32.58
C ILE A 532 1.22 0.98 -33.95
N SER A 533 1.91 2.09 -34.19
CA SER A 533 1.93 2.75 -35.51
C SER A 533 2.50 1.83 -36.59
N CYS A 534 3.54 1.05 -36.29
CA CYS A 534 4.07 0.05 -37.21
C CYS A 534 3.06 -1.07 -37.51
N VAL A 535 2.31 -1.54 -36.50
CA VAL A 535 1.23 -2.52 -36.71
C VAL A 535 0.11 -1.94 -37.56
N LEU A 536 -0.34 -0.71 -37.28
CA LEU A 536 -1.36 0.00 -38.05
C LEU A 536 -0.93 0.21 -39.51
N ALA A 537 0.32 0.65 -39.73
CA ALA A 537 0.86 0.80 -41.07
C ALA A 537 0.92 -0.56 -41.81
N LYS A 538 1.21 -1.66 -41.11
CA LYS A 538 1.23 -3.01 -41.68
C LYS A 538 -0.16 -3.46 -42.09
N THR A 539 -1.17 -3.29 -41.23
CA THR A 539 -2.56 -3.66 -41.54
C THR A 539 -3.13 -2.84 -42.68
N ILE A 540 -2.89 -1.52 -42.71
CA ILE A 540 -3.27 -0.65 -43.82
C ILE A 540 -2.62 -1.11 -45.13
N THR A 541 -1.33 -1.47 -45.09
CA THR A 541 -0.61 -1.96 -46.28
C THR A 541 -1.24 -3.25 -46.84
N VAL A 542 -1.64 -4.19 -45.97
CA VAL A 542 -2.36 -5.43 -46.36
C VAL A 542 -3.72 -5.11 -46.99
N VAL A 543 -4.48 -4.19 -46.39
CA VAL A 543 -5.80 -3.77 -46.90
C VAL A 543 -5.70 -3.06 -48.25
N ILE A 544 -4.72 -2.17 -48.41
CA ILE A 544 -4.46 -1.45 -49.68
C ILE A 544 -4.00 -2.43 -50.75
N ALA A 545 -3.08 -3.35 -50.45
CA ALA A 545 -2.58 -4.33 -51.41
C ALA A 545 -3.72 -5.18 -51.99
N PHE A 546 -4.63 -5.67 -51.15
CA PHE A 546 -5.77 -6.47 -51.59
C PHE A 546 -6.79 -5.65 -52.40
N ASN A 547 -7.20 -4.47 -51.91
CA ASN A 547 -8.17 -3.62 -52.61
C ASN A 547 -7.62 -2.96 -53.89
N ALA A 548 -6.30 -2.89 -54.06
CA ALA A 548 -5.65 -2.44 -55.29
C ALA A 548 -5.69 -3.49 -56.42
N THR A 549 -5.93 -4.77 -56.11
CA THR A 549 -6.08 -5.82 -57.13
C THR A 549 -7.43 -5.77 -57.88
N LYS A 550 -8.41 -5.01 -57.39
CA LYS A 550 -9.71 -4.80 -58.07
C LYS A 550 -9.54 -3.88 -59.29
N PRO A 551 -10.02 -4.26 -60.49
CA PRO A 551 -9.90 -3.44 -61.69
C PRO A 551 -10.62 -2.09 -61.50
N GLY A 552 -9.95 -0.97 -61.82
CA GLY A 552 -10.48 0.40 -61.70
C GLY A 552 -10.23 1.13 -60.37
N SER A 553 -9.55 0.51 -59.40
CA SER A 553 -9.30 1.08 -58.06
C SER A 553 -8.32 2.26 -58.06
N ARG A 554 -8.72 3.42 -57.49
CA ARG A 554 -7.85 4.59 -57.26
C ARG A 554 -6.73 4.30 -56.25
N LEU A 555 -6.89 3.28 -55.41
CA LEU A 555 -5.93 2.87 -54.37
C LEU A 555 -4.63 2.26 -54.95
N ARG A 556 -4.60 1.94 -56.25
CA ARG A 556 -3.40 1.42 -56.93
C ARG A 556 -2.24 2.42 -56.96
N LYS A 557 -2.52 3.73 -56.86
CA LYS A 557 -1.47 4.77 -56.74
C LYS A 557 -0.81 4.79 -55.35
N TRP A 558 -1.47 4.21 -54.35
CA TRP A 558 -1.10 4.29 -52.93
C TRP A 558 -0.47 3.00 -52.40
N THR A 559 -0.11 2.05 -53.27
CA THR A 559 0.53 0.77 -52.92
C THR A 559 2.02 0.90 -52.59
N GLY A 560 2.57 2.12 -52.55
CA GLY A 560 3.97 2.37 -52.24
C GLY A 560 4.27 2.38 -50.74
N VAL A 561 5.46 1.91 -50.36
CA VAL A 561 5.96 1.86 -48.97
C VAL A 561 6.00 3.24 -48.29
N LYS A 562 6.01 4.32 -49.09
CA LYS A 562 5.96 5.72 -48.60
C LYS A 562 4.72 6.02 -47.76
N VAL A 563 3.58 5.39 -48.06
CA VAL A 563 2.33 5.59 -47.29
C VAL A 563 2.47 5.02 -45.88
N SER A 564 3.06 3.82 -45.74
CA SER A 564 3.30 3.17 -44.46
C SER A 564 4.20 4.01 -43.55
N TYR A 565 5.29 4.57 -44.10
CA TYR A 565 6.18 5.46 -43.34
C TYR A 565 5.52 6.80 -42.97
N CYS A 566 4.68 7.36 -43.84
CA CYS A 566 3.92 8.57 -43.55
C CYS A 566 2.97 8.36 -42.35
N VAL A 567 2.26 7.22 -42.31
CA VAL A 567 1.40 6.85 -41.17
C VAL A 567 2.21 6.75 -39.87
N ILE A 568 3.37 6.07 -39.91
CA ILE A 568 4.22 5.93 -38.72
C ILE A 568 4.70 7.29 -38.21
N VAL A 569 5.27 8.11 -39.10
CA VAL A 569 5.80 9.43 -38.72
C VAL A 569 4.69 10.32 -38.17
N LEU A 570 3.51 10.36 -38.81
CA LEU A 570 2.39 11.18 -38.35
C LEU A 570 1.89 10.76 -36.96
N CYS A 571 1.67 9.46 -36.73
CA CYS A 571 1.20 8.95 -35.45
C CYS A 571 2.25 9.13 -34.34
N SER A 572 3.52 8.83 -34.61
CA SER A 572 4.60 9.06 -33.63
C SER A 572 4.82 10.55 -33.34
N PHE A 573 4.69 11.44 -34.33
CA PHE A 573 4.85 12.88 -34.14
C PHE A 573 3.78 13.47 -33.21
N LEU A 574 2.53 13.03 -33.32
CA LEU A 574 1.47 13.41 -32.40
C LEU A 574 1.79 13.00 -30.95
N GLN A 575 2.35 11.80 -30.76
CA GLN A 575 2.80 11.35 -29.44
C GLN A 575 3.95 12.21 -28.89
N ILE A 576 4.91 12.60 -29.73
CA ILE A 576 6.02 13.49 -29.34
C ILE A 576 5.49 14.82 -28.81
N ILE A 577 4.52 15.42 -29.50
CA ILE A 577 3.92 16.69 -29.08
C ILE A 577 3.25 16.55 -27.71
N LEU A 578 2.47 15.47 -27.50
CA LEU A 578 1.79 15.21 -26.22
C LEU A 578 2.79 15.02 -25.08
N CYS A 579 3.85 14.23 -25.28
CA CYS A 579 4.89 14.02 -24.27
C CYS A 579 5.71 15.30 -24.00
N ALA A 580 6.04 16.08 -25.03
CA ALA A 580 6.75 17.34 -24.87
C ALA A 580 5.92 18.36 -24.08
N PHE A 581 4.63 18.45 -24.36
CA PHE A 581 3.71 19.29 -23.59
C PHE A 581 3.68 18.85 -22.11
N TRP A 582 3.59 17.55 -21.83
CA TRP A 582 3.62 17.03 -20.46
C TRP A 582 4.91 17.41 -19.73
N LEU A 583 6.08 17.21 -20.35
CA LEU A 583 7.37 17.54 -19.75
C LEU A 583 7.59 19.04 -19.50
N ILE A 584 7.03 19.92 -20.35
CA ILE A 584 7.19 21.37 -20.21
C ILE A 584 6.35 21.93 -19.06
N PHE A 585 5.09 21.49 -18.95
CA PHE A 585 4.13 22.08 -18.00
C PHE A 585 4.05 21.36 -16.67
N SER A 586 4.29 20.05 -16.64
CA SER A 586 4.14 19.24 -15.42
C SER A 586 5.05 18.01 -15.45
N PRO A 587 6.39 18.19 -15.38
CA PRO A 587 7.35 17.09 -15.44
C PRO A 587 7.18 16.15 -14.24
N PRO A 588 7.31 14.81 -14.44
CA PRO A 588 7.39 13.85 -13.35
C PRO A 588 8.60 14.10 -12.44
N PHE A 589 8.44 13.89 -11.14
CA PHE A 589 9.49 14.08 -10.13
C PHE A 589 9.47 12.97 -9.07
N SER A 590 10.56 12.81 -8.33
CA SER A 590 10.64 11.85 -7.22
C SER A 590 9.94 12.41 -5.97
N GLU A 591 9.01 11.64 -5.40
CA GLU A 591 8.27 11.98 -4.18
C GLU A 591 8.56 10.95 -3.07
N LEU A 592 8.51 11.44 -1.82
CA LEU A 592 8.66 10.63 -0.61
C LEU A 592 7.30 10.62 0.09
N ASP A 593 6.58 9.51 -0.03
CA ASP A 593 5.27 9.33 0.59
C ASP A 593 5.42 8.66 1.97
N THR A 594 5.02 9.39 3.01
CA THR A 594 5.04 8.95 4.41
C THR A 594 3.67 8.60 4.97
N ASP A 595 2.60 8.82 4.19
CA ASP A 595 1.23 8.86 4.71
C ASP A 595 0.45 7.59 4.36
N THR A 596 0.79 6.92 3.25
CA THR A 596 0.07 5.72 2.80
C THR A 596 0.30 4.48 3.66
N LYS A 597 1.48 4.34 4.28
CA LYS A 597 1.83 3.18 5.12
C LYS A 597 2.63 3.62 6.35
N PRO A 598 2.09 3.47 7.58
CA PRO A 598 2.80 3.90 8.78
C PRO A 598 4.07 3.07 9.00
N GLY A 599 5.17 3.77 9.31
CA GLY A 599 6.47 3.17 9.63
C GLY A 599 7.38 2.85 8.45
N VAL A 600 7.00 3.19 7.23
CA VAL A 600 7.81 2.98 6.02
C VAL A 600 7.76 4.26 5.17
N ILE A 601 8.86 4.62 4.52
CA ILE A 601 8.89 5.71 3.52
C ILE A 601 8.76 5.06 2.14
N ILE A 602 7.67 5.33 1.43
CA ILE A 602 7.52 4.86 0.05
C ILE A 602 8.19 5.88 -0.86
N VAL A 603 9.19 5.44 -1.62
CA VAL A 603 9.86 6.31 -2.61
C VAL A 603 9.27 6.00 -3.97
N ASN A 604 8.48 6.93 -4.51
CA ASN A 604 7.79 6.79 -5.78
C ASN A 604 8.14 7.94 -6.75
N CYS A 605 7.86 7.75 -8.03
CA CYS A 605 7.89 8.83 -9.00
C CYS A 605 6.47 9.36 -9.15
N ASN A 606 6.22 10.61 -8.77
CA ASN A 606 4.96 11.28 -9.03
C ASN A 606 4.91 11.73 -10.50
N GLU A 607 3.82 11.45 -11.21
CA GLU A 607 3.62 11.82 -12.61
C GLU A 607 3.50 13.34 -12.85
N GLY A 608 3.38 14.15 -11.80
CA GLY A 608 3.20 15.60 -11.83
C GLY A 608 1.79 16.03 -12.24
N SER A 609 1.26 15.47 -13.34
CA SER A 609 -0.11 15.67 -13.79
C SER A 609 -0.77 14.35 -14.16
N LEU A 610 -1.72 13.92 -13.32
CA LEU A 610 -2.53 12.72 -13.56
C LEU A 610 -3.28 12.82 -14.89
N THR A 611 -3.78 14.02 -15.23
CA THR A 611 -4.48 14.27 -16.50
C THR A 611 -3.58 14.04 -17.71
N ALA A 612 -2.34 14.53 -17.66
CA ALA A 612 -1.39 14.35 -18.76
C ALA A 612 -1.01 12.88 -18.95
N PHE A 613 -0.80 12.13 -17.86
CA PHE A 613 -0.59 10.68 -17.89
C PHE A 613 -1.75 9.94 -18.56
N TRP A 614 -3.00 10.22 -18.16
CA TRP A 614 -4.18 9.60 -18.77
C TRP A 614 -4.42 10.04 -20.22
N CYS A 615 -4.07 11.27 -20.60
CA CYS A 615 -4.11 11.72 -21.99
C CYS A 615 -3.11 10.95 -22.87
N MET A 616 -1.89 10.73 -22.37
CA MET A 616 -0.87 9.93 -23.06
C MET A 616 -1.36 8.48 -23.27
N LEU A 617 -1.84 7.84 -22.19
CA LEU A 617 -2.32 6.45 -22.24
C LEU A 617 -3.60 6.34 -23.08
N GLY A 618 -4.46 7.35 -23.05
CA GLY A 618 -5.66 7.48 -23.88
C GLY A 618 -5.34 7.55 -25.37
N TYR A 619 -4.29 8.28 -25.78
CA TYR A 619 -3.84 8.30 -27.18
C TYR A 619 -3.34 6.93 -27.63
N LEU A 620 -2.56 6.23 -26.81
CA LEU A 620 -2.12 4.85 -27.11
C LEU A 620 -3.32 3.90 -27.26
N GLY A 621 -4.33 4.04 -26.39
CA GLY A 621 -5.59 3.32 -26.48
C GLY A 621 -6.36 3.63 -27.77
N LEU A 622 -6.45 4.89 -28.17
CA LEU A 622 -7.07 5.32 -29.43
C LEU A 622 -6.33 4.71 -30.64
N LEU A 623 -5.00 4.77 -30.65
CA LEU A 623 -4.19 4.22 -31.73
C LEU A 623 -4.35 2.70 -31.82
N ALA A 624 -4.37 1.99 -30.68
CA ALA A 624 -4.58 0.56 -30.61
C ALA A 624 -5.99 0.15 -31.03
N THR A 625 -7.02 0.90 -30.67
CA THR A 625 -8.41 0.63 -31.09
C THR A 625 -8.60 0.85 -32.59
N ILE A 626 -8.03 1.92 -33.17
CA ILE A 626 -8.02 2.12 -34.64
C ILE A 626 -7.29 0.95 -35.33
N SER A 627 -6.12 0.56 -34.82
CA SER A 627 -5.36 -0.58 -35.33
C SER A 627 -6.16 -1.89 -35.27
N PHE A 628 -6.85 -2.14 -34.16
CA PHE A 628 -7.74 -3.29 -34.00
C PHE A 628 -8.92 -3.27 -34.98
N ILE A 629 -9.60 -2.14 -35.16
CA ILE A 629 -10.73 -2.01 -36.10
C ILE A 629 -10.26 -2.31 -37.52
N VAL A 630 -9.13 -1.72 -37.95
CA VAL A 630 -8.56 -1.97 -39.28
C VAL A 630 -8.16 -3.43 -39.44
N ALA A 631 -7.50 -4.03 -38.45
CA ALA A 631 -7.13 -5.44 -38.45
C ALA A 631 -8.37 -6.37 -38.53
N PHE A 632 -9.40 -6.07 -37.75
CA PHE A 632 -10.65 -6.83 -37.70
C PHE A 632 -11.40 -6.79 -39.02
N LEU A 633 -11.41 -5.65 -39.72
CA LEU A 633 -11.97 -5.55 -41.07
C LEU A 633 -11.13 -6.36 -42.07
N ALA A 634 -9.81 -6.37 -41.91
CA ALA A 634 -8.89 -7.13 -42.75
C ALA A 634 -9.00 -8.65 -42.58
N ARG A 635 -9.56 -9.16 -41.46
CA ARG A 635 -9.68 -10.61 -41.18
C ARG A 635 -10.49 -11.39 -42.21
N ARG A 636 -11.38 -10.71 -42.96
CA ARG A 636 -12.25 -11.29 -43.99
C ARG A 636 -11.55 -11.40 -45.35
N LEU A 637 -10.34 -10.86 -45.49
CA LEU A 637 -9.58 -10.95 -46.73
C LEU A 637 -9.02 -12.37 -46.87
N PRO A 638 -9.22 -13.05 -48.03
CA PRO A 638 -8.63 -14.36 -48.30
C PRO A 638 -7.12 -14.19 -48.50
N ASP A 639 -6.37 -14.40 -47.43
CA ASP A 639 -4.91 -14.39 -47.44
C ASP A 639 -4.39 -15.79 -47.12
N SER A 640 -3.40 -16.28 -47.88
CA SER A 640 -2.91 -17.65 -47.82
C SER A 640 -2.31 -18.03 -46.46
N PHE A 641 -1.99 -17.06 -45.61
CA PHE A 641 -1.31 -17.27 -44.33
C PHE A 641 -2.12 -16.89 -43.07
N ASN A 642 -3.41 -16.57 -43.19
CA ASN A 642 -4.23 -16.09 -42.05
C ASN A 642 -3.61 -14.87 -41.31
N GLU A 643 -2.73 -14.11 -41.95
CA GLU A 643 -1.92 -13.07 -41.30
C GLU A 643 -2.76 -11.98 -40.63
N ALA A 644 -3.79 -11.48 -41.32
CA ALA A 644 -4.72 -10.50 -40.76
C ALA A 644 -5.42 -11.01 -39.49
N LYS A 645 -5.67 -12.33 -39.37
CA LYS A 645 -6.26 -12.92 -38.16
C LYS A 645 -5.27 -12.86 -36.99
N PHE A 646 -4.01 -13.22 -37.21
CA PHE A 646 -2.97 -13.14 -36.18
C PHE A 646 -2.71 -11.70 -35.72
N ILE A 647 -2.71 -10.73 -36.63
CA ILE A 647 -2.62 -9.31 -36.26
C ILE A 647 -3.85 -8.88 -35.44
N THR A 648 -5.05 -9.32 -35.83
CA THR A 648 -6.28 -9.04 -35.06
C THR A 648 -6.22 -9.62 -33.64
N PHE A 649 -5.78 -10.87 -33.49
CA PHE A 649 -5.60 -11.49 -32.17
C PHE A 649 -4.55 -10.75 -31.32
N SER A 650 -3.44 -10.32 -31.93
CA SER A 650 -2.42 -9.55 -31.23
C SER A 650 -2.94 -8.22 -30.68
N MET A 651 -3.70 -7.47 -31.49
CA MET A 651 -4.25 -6.17 -31.09
C MET A 651 -5.40 -6.33 -30.08
N LEU A 652 -6.19 -7.40 -30.16
CA LEU A 652 -7.20 -7.71 -29.16
C LEU A 652 -6.56 -8.03 -27.80
N ALA A 653 -5.53 -8.88 -27.78
CA ALA A 653 -4.80 -9.22 -26.56
C ALA A 653 -4.11 -7.99 -25.95
N PHE A 654 -3.49 -7.15 -26.80
CA PHE A 654 -2.92 -5.87 -26.39
C PHE A 654 -3.95 -4.98 -25.69
N LEU A 655 -5.12 -4.77 -26.30
CA LEU A 655 -6.19 -3.94 -25.72
C LEU A 655 -6.72 -4.53 -24.41
N SER A 656 -6.89 -5.85 -24.30
CA SER A 656 -7.37 -6.48 -23.06
C SER A 656 -6.41 -6.26 -21.89
N VAL A 657 -5.09 -6.34 -22.11
CA VAL A 657 -4.09 -6.13 -21.05
C VAL A 657 -4.18 -4.70 -20.52
N TRP A 658 -4.28 -3.70 -21.39
CA TRP A 658 -4.35 -2.29 -20.98
C TRP A 658 -5.69 -1.91 -20.35
N VAL A 659 -6.81 -2.52 -20.75
CA VAL A 659 -8.09 -2.33 -20.07
C VAL A 659 -8.06 -2.94 -18.66
N SER A 660 -7.46 -4.12 -18.49
CA SER A 660 -7.29 -4.76 -17.18
C SER A 660 -6.27 -4.06 -16.28
N PHE A 661 -5.30 -3.34 -16.86
CA PHE A 661 -4.32 -2.55 -16.13
C PHE A 661 -4.97 -1.40 -15.34
N ILE A 662 -5.97 -0.70 -15.90
CA ILE A 662 -6.61 0.47 -15.25
C ILE A 662 -7.12 0.17 -13.82
N PRO A 663 -7.99 -0.83 -13.59
CA PRO A 663 -8.46 -1.15 -12.25
C PRO A 663 -7.35 -1.70 -11.34
N ALA A 664 -6.35 -2.38 -11.90
CA ALA A 664 -5.22 -2.89 -11.13
C ALA A 664 -4.30 -1.77 -10.63
N TYR A 665 -4.03 -0.77 -11.48
CA TYR A 665 -3.23 0.41 -11.16
C TYR A 665 -3.86 1.23 -10.04
N LEU A 666 -5.19 1.43 -10.09
CA LEU A 666 -5.93 2.18 -9.06
C LEU A 666 -6.05 1.43 -7.72
N SER A 667 -5.89 0.10 -7.71
CA SER A 667 -6.02 -0.74 -6.51
C SER A 667 -4.67 -0.99 -5.82
N ALA A 668 -3.58 -1.07 -6.59
CA ALA A 668 -2.25 -1.29 -6.06
C ALA A 668 -1.70 -0.03 -5.35
N LYS A 669 -0.80 -0.22 -4.38
CA LYS A 669 -0.11 0.85 -3.65
C LYS A 669 1.39 0.56 -3.56
N GLY A 670 2.19 1.62 -3.42
CA GLY A 670 3.65 1.52 -3.28
C GLY A 670 4.32 0.79 -4.45
N MET A 671 5.29 -0.08 -4.17
CA MET A 671 6.07 -0.82 -5.17
C MET A 671 5.22 -1.68 -6.13
N TYR A 672 4.03 -2.11 -5.71
CA TYR A 672 3.14 -2.94 -6.53
C TYR A 672 2.52 -2.17 -7.70
N THR A 673 2.35 -0.84 -7.60
CA THR A 673 1.84 -0.01 -8.71
C THR A 673 2.77 -0.08 -9.92
N VAL A 674 4.06 0.15 -9.68
CA VAL A 674 5.14 0.08 -10.66
C VAL A 674 5.31 -1.34 -11.21
N ALA A 675 5.17 -2.36 -10.36
CA ALA A 675 5.23 -3.76 -10.81
C ALA A 675 4.09 -4.12 -11.79
N MET A 676 2.87 -3.60 -11.58
CA MET A 676 1.75 -3.82 -12.48
C MET A 676 1.93 -3.13 -13.84
N GLU A 677 2.58 -1.96 -13.88
CA GLU A 677 2.98 -1.30 -15.14
C GLU A 677 3.97 -2.16 -15.93
N VAL A 678 5.02 -2.64 -15.28
CA VAL A 678 6.02 -3.54 -15.88
C VAL A 678 5.36 -4.80 -16.42
N PHE A 679 4.45 -5.41 -15.66
CA PHE A 679 3.72 -6.60 -16.10
C PHE A 679 2.87 -6.33 -17.35
N ALA A 680 2.15 -5.21 -17.39
CA ALA A 680 1.34 -4.81 -18.55
C ALA A 680 2.21 -4.57 -19.80
N ILE A 681 3.36 -3.92 -19.64
CA ILE A 681 4.35 -3.70 -20.72
C ILE A 681 4.85 -5.04 -21.27
N LEU A 682 5.31 -5.94 -20.39
CA LEU A 682 5.85 -7.24 -20.80
C LEU A 682 4.80 -8.11 -21.49
N SER A 683 3.61 -8.24 -20.89
CA SER A 683 2.52 -9.08 -21.41
C SER A 683 2.01 -8.59 -22.77
N SER A 684 1.78 -7.28 -22.92
CA SER A 684 1.32 -6.69 -24.17
C SER A 684 2.35 -6.80 -25.30
N THR A 685 3.64 -6.67 -24.99
CA THR A 685 4.74 -6.86 -25.96
C THR A 685 4.85 -8.32 -26.41
N TRP A 686 4.75 -9.28 -25.48
CA TRP A 686 4.73 -10.71 -25.78
C TRP A 686 3.56 -11.11 -26.68
N ALA A 687 2.37 -10.53 -26.48
CA ALA A 687 1.21 -10.79 -27.34
C ALA A 687 1.48 -10.44 -28.81
N VAL A 688 2.19 -9.33 -29.08
CA VAL A 688 2.56 -8.92 -30.44
C VAL A 688 3.63 -9.85 -31.03
N VAL A 689 4.65 -10.22 -30.26
CA VAL A 689 5.73 -11.12 -30.71
C VAL A 689 5.18 -12.51 -31.05
N ILE A 690 4.41 -13.12 -30.14
CA ILE A 690 3.85 -14.47 -30.31
C ILE A 690 2.92 -14.52 -31.51
N CYS A 691 1.96 -13.59 -31.61
CA CYS A 691 0.96 -13.68 -32.66
C CYS A 691 1.54 -13.34 -34.05
N ILE A 692 2.40 -12.32 -34.18
CA ILE A 692 2.82 -11.83 -35.52
C ILE A 692 4.06 -12.57 -36.04
N PHE A 693 5.04 -12.87 -35.19
CA PHE A 693 6.38 -13.30 -35.64
C PHE A 693 6.68 -14.78 -35.39
N VAL A 694 6.21 -15.38 -34.30
CA VAL A 694 6.48 -16.80 -34.00
C VAL A 694 6.02 -17.75 -35.11
N PRO A 695 4.79 -17.62 -35.69
CA PRO A 695 4.37 -18.48 -36.80
C PRO A 695 5.27 -18.36 -38.03
N LYS A 696 5.78 -17.15 -38.31
CA LYS A 696 6.62 -16.86 -39.47
C LYS A 696 8.05 -17.37 -39.29
N CYS A 697 8.62 -17.14 -38.10
CA CYS A 697 9.94 -17.64 -37.74
C CYS A 697 9.97 -19.18 -37.73
N PHE A 698 8.90 -19.81 -37.21
CA PHE A 698 8.75 -21.27 -37.24
C PHE A 698 8.73 -21.83 -38.67
N ILE A 699 8.02 -21.19 -39.60
CA ILE A 699 7.99 -21.63 -41.00
C ILE A 699 9.36 -21.43 -41.68
N VAL A 700 10.03 -20.30 -41.43
CA VAL A 700 11.35 -19.99 -42.02
C VAL A 700 12.43 -20.97 -41.54
N LEU A 701 12.46 -21.32 -40.25
CA LEU A 701 13.50 -22.19 -39.67
C LEU A 701 13.20 -23.68 -39.80
N PHE A 702 11.97 -24.11 -39.49
CA PHE A 702 11.63 -25.55 -39.36
C PHE A 702 10.87 -26.13 -40.57
N ARG A 703 10.35 -25.29 -41.48
CA ARG A 703 9.58 -25.75 -42.67
C ARG A 703 10.05 -25.07 -43.97
N PRO A 704 11.34 -25.13 -44.36
CA PRO A 704 11.86 -24.46 -45.55
C PRO A 704 11.25 -24.96 -46.88
N ARG A 705 10.66 -26.16 -46.92
CA ARG A 705 9.90 -26.66 -48.10
C ARG A 705 8.66 -25.82 -48.44
N MET A 706 8.10 -25.08 -47.49
CA MET A 706 6.96 -24.17 -47.72
C MET A 706 7.39 -22.77 -48.19
N ASN A 707 8.70 -22.51 -48.32
CA ASN A 707 9.27 -21.25 -48.81
C ASN A 707 9.45 -21.20 -50.34
N SER A 708 9.06 -22.23 -51.11
CA SER A 708 9.13 -22.17 -52.57
C SER A 708 7.85 -21.57 -53.17
N ARG A 709 8.01 -20.64 -54.13
CA ARG A 709 6.91 -19.94 -54.82
C ARG A 709 5.92 -20.92 -55.48
N GLU A 710 6.40 -22.10 -55.90
CA GLU A 710 5.63 -23.17 -56.53
C GLU A 710 4.73 -23.94 -55.55
N HIS A 711 5.19 -24.17 -54.31
CA HIS A 711 4.38 -24.86 -53.29
C HIS A 711 3.26 -23.96 -52.74
N LEU A 712 3.52 -22.64 -52.64
CA LEU A 712 2.58 -21.65 -52.11
C LEU A 712 1.38 -21.36 -53.02
N MET A 713 1.55 -21.44 -54.34
CA MET A 713 0.44 -21.15 -55.27
C MET A 713 -0.37 -22.39 -55.66
N SER A 714 0.26 -23.58 -55.69
CA SER A 714 -0.36 -24.77 -56.29
C SER A 714 -1.09 -25.68 -55.30
N LYS A 715 -0.63 -25.80 -54.05
CA LYS A 715 -1.21 -26.74 -53.07
C LYS A 715 -2.43 -26.16 -52.35
N ASP A 716 -2.37 -24.86 -52.06
CA ASP A 716 -3.45 -24.11 -51.38
C ASP A 716 -4.67 -23.91 -52.28
N CYS A 717 -4.46 -23.74 -53.60
CA CYS A 717 -5.57 -23.67 -54.55
C CYS A 717 -6.31 -25.01 -54.65
N LEU A 718 -5.58 -26.12 -54.80
CA LEU A 718 -6.18 -27.46 -54.89
C LEU A 718 -6.85 -27.90 -53.58
N SER A 719 -6.28 -27.56 -52.43
CA SER A 719 -6.91 -27.81 -51.12
C SER A 719 -8.16 -26.94 -50.90
N ALA A 720 -8.13 -25.66 -51.30
CA ALA A 720 -9.29 -24.78 -51.25
C ALA A 720 -10.42 -25.25 -52.18
N VAL A 721 -10.09 -25.69 -53.40
CA VAL A 721 -11.06 -26.26 -54.35
C VAL A 721 -11.62 -27.57 -53.80
N SER A 722 -10.78 -28.45 -53.23
CA SER A 722 -11.22 -29.68 -52.59
C SER A 722 -12.16 -29.39 -51.41
N SER A 723 -11.82 -28.42 -50.57
CA SER A 723 -12.65 -28.02 -49.42
C SER A 723 -13.98 -27.41 -49.87
N TRP A 724 -13.96 -26.51 -50.85
CA TRP A 724 -15.18 -25.93 -51.43
C TRP A 724 -16.09 -26.99 -52.05
N MET A 725 -15.52 -27.96 -52.78
CA MET A 725 -16.26 -29.08 -53.34
C MET A 725 -16.89 -29.93 -52.25
N SER A 726 -16.14 -30.31 -51.21
CA SER A 726 -16.65 -31.07 -50.08
C SER A 726 -17.78 -30.34 -49.34
N GLN A 727 -17.65 -29.04 -49.11
CA GLN A 727 -18.70 -28.19 -48.50
C GLN A 727 -19.98 -28.10 -49.36
N ARG A 728 -19.88 -28.36 -50.67
CA ARG A 728 -21.00 -28.33 -51.62
C ARG A 728 -21.45 -29.73 -52.05
N HIS A 729 -21.06 -30.77 -51.31
CA HIS A 729 -21.37 -32.17 -51.61
C HIS A 729 -20.89 -32.66 -52.99
N LEU A 730 -19.82 -32.06 -53.50
CA LEU A 730 -19.12 -32.48 -54.72
C LEU A 730 -17.86 -33.27 -54.35
N LYS A 731 -17.57 -34.33 -55.11
CA LYS A 731 -16.35 -35.15 -54.94
C LYS A 731 -15.33 -34.85 -56.04
N LEU A 732 -14.15 -34.39 -55.66
CA LEU A 732 -13.03 -34.21 -56.59
C LEU A 732 -12.55 -35.60 -57.07
N ASN A 733 -12.62 -35.84 -58.38
CA ASN A 733 -12.15 -37.09 -58.96
C ASN A 733 -10.65 -36.99 -59.29
N LEU A 734 -9.84 -37.39 -58.33
CA LEU A 734 -8.38 -37.35 -58.43
C LEU A 734 -7.87 -38.18 -59.63
N SER A 735 -8.48 -39.32 -59.98
CA SER A 735 -7.99 -40.13 -61.11
C SER A 735 -8.23 -39.51 -62.50
N LYS A 736 -9.11 -38.51 -62.60
CA LYS A 736 -9.40 -37.77 -63.86
C LYS A 736 -8.80 -36.37 -63.89
N THR A 737 -8.06 -35.97 -62.86
CA THR A 737 -7.50 -34.62 -62.76
C THR A 737 -6.15 -34.55 -63.47
N GLU A 738 -6.02 -33.65 -64.44
CA GLU A 738 -4.77 -33.42 -65.20
C GLU A 738 -4.15 -32.08 -64.80
N LEU A 739 -2.82 -32.03 -64.69
CA LEU A 739 -2.05 -30.81 -64.46
C LEU A 739 -1.36 -30.40 -65.76
N ILE A 740 -1.67 -29.22 -66.30
CA ILE A 740 -0.97 -28.67 -67.48
C ILE A 740 -0.29 -27.35 -67.12
N ILE A 741 0.91 -27.15 -67.66
CA ILE A 741 1.69 -25.93 -67.46
C ILE A 741 1.85 -25.22 -68.80
N PHE A 742 1.59 -23.91 -68.81
CA PHE A 742 1.76 -23.05 -69.98
C PHE A 742 3.02 -22.18 -69.83
N PRO A 743 4.21 -22.66 -70.25
CA PRO A 743 5.42 -21.86 -70.22
C PRO A 743 5.43 -20.80 -71.34
N PRO A 744 6.28 -19.76 -71.24
CA PRO A 744 6.62 -18.92 -72.39
C PRO A 744 7.06 -19.79 -73.57
N ARG A 745 6.73 -19.39 -74.81
CA ARG A 745 7.00 -20.19 -76.03
C ARG A 745 8.47 -20.59 -76.23
N SER A 746 9.40 -19.83 -75.65
CA SER A 746 10.84 -20.05 -75.72
C SER A 746 11.39 -20.99 -74.64
N SER A 747 10.55 -21.52 -73.75
CA SER A 747 10.98 -22.28 -72.57
C SER A 747 10.49 -23.72 -72.60
N PRO A 748 11.32 -24.70 -72.16
CA PRO A 748 10.88 -26.08 -72.03
C PRO A 748 9.78 -26.20 -70.97
N VAL A 749 8.87 -27.16 -71.16
CA VAL A 749 7.79 -27.44 -70.19
C VAL A 749 8.40 -28.07 -68.93
N PRO A 750 8.29 -27.44 -67.76
CA PRO A 750 8.85 -27.99 -66.53
C PRO A 750 8.06 -29.21 -66.07
N GLN A 751 8.77 -30.23 -65.59
CA GLN A 751 8.18 -31.44 -64.99
C GLN A 751 7.91 -31.18 -63.51
N ILE A 752 6.64 -30.95 -63.15
CA ILE A 752 6.21 -30.70 -61.78
C ILE A 752 5.34 -31.87 -61.31
N SER A 753 5.59 -32.33 -60.08
CA SER A 753 4.72 -33.29 -59.39
C SER A 753 3.99 -32.62 -58.22
N LEU A 754 2.69 -32.90 -58.09
CA LEU A 754 1.84 -32.39 -57.01
C LEU A 754 1.19 -33.55 -56.25
N THR A 755 1.29 -33.56 -54.92
CA THR A 755 0.63 -34.59 -54.09
C THR A 755 -0.57 -34.01 -53.36
N VAL A 756 -1.77 -34.58 -53.59
CA VAL A 756 -3.02 -34.22 -52.89
C VAL A 756 -3.73 -35.50 -52.44
N ASN A 757 -4.12 -35.59 -51.16
CA ASN A 757 -4.80 -36.75 -50.55
C ASN A 757 -4.15 -38.10 -50.93
N ASN A 758 -2.82 -38.22 -50.77
CA ASN A 758 -2.00 -39.40 -51.12
C ASN A 758 -1.97 -39.80 -52.61
N THR A 759 -2.45 -38.95 -53.52
CA THR A 759 -2.30 -39.14 -54.98
C THR A 759 -1.32 -38.13 -55.57
N THR A 760 -0.38 -38.58 -56.39
CA THR A 760 0.62 -37.74 -57.07
C THR A 760 0.24 -37.49 -58.52
N PHE A 761 0.11 -36.21 -58.89
CA PHE A 761 -0.12 -35.74 -60.25
C PHE A 761 1.21 -35.37 -60.89
N HIS A 762 1.39 -35.73 -62.15
CA HIS A 762 2.50 -35.25 -62.97
C HIS A 762 1.97 -34.27 -64.01
N SER A 763 2.75 -33.22 -64.30
CA SER A 763 2.45 -32.29 -65.38
C SER A 763 2.39 -33.01 -66.73
N THR A 764 1.29 -32.84 -67.47
CA THR A 764 1.09 -33.32 -68.83
C THR A 764 1.37 -32.22 -69.85
N THR A 765 1.77 -32.61 -71.07
CA THR A 765 2.01 -31.68 -72.18
C THR A 765 0.74 -31.34 -72.96
N GLN A 766 -0.31 -32.13 -72.78
CA GLN A 766 -1.64 -31.91 -73.35
C GLN A 766 -2.73 -32.33 -72.35
N ALA A 767 -3.85 -31.61 -72.36
CA ALA A 767 -5.00 -31.88 -71.50
C ALA A 767 -6.31 -31.69 -72.26
N ARG A 768 -7.33 -32.51 -71.95
CA ARG A 768 -8.65 -32.41 -72.61
C ARG A 768 -9.63 -31.63 -71.74
N CYS A 769 -10.07 -30.46 -72.22
CA CYS A 769 -11.08 -29.64 -71.57
C CYS A 769 -12.34 -29.54 -72.45
N LEU A 770 -13.47 -30.07 -71.97
CA LEU A 770 -14.77 -30.03 -72.68
C LEU A 770 -14.69 -30.46 -74.16
N GLY A 771 -13.89 -31.49 -74.48
CA GLY A 771 -13.72 -32.00 -75.85
C GLY A 771 -12.67 -31.27 -76.70
N VAL A 772 -12.06 -30.19 -76.21
CA VAL A 772 -10.92 -29.51 -76.83
C VAL A 772 -9.62 -30.02 -76.23
N ILE A 773 -8.58 -30.21 -77.05
CA ILE A 773 -7.25 -30.62 -76.58
C ILE A 773 -6.38 -29.37 -76.50
N LEU A 774 -5.95 -29.01 -75.30
CA LEU A 774 -5.04 -27.90 -75.03
C LEU A 774 -3.62 -28.47 -74.92
N ASP A 775 -2.67 -27.97 -75.70
CA ASP A 775 -1.24 -28.26 -75.54
C ASP A 775 -0.54 -27.14 -74.75
N SER A 776 0.60 -27.46 -74.16
CA SER A 776 1.39 -26.55 -73.29
C SER A 776 1.75 -25.21 -73.93
N HIS A 777 1.74 -25.10 -75.26
CA HIS A 777 2.04 -23.86 -75.98
C HIS A 777 0.81 -23.22 -76.64
N LEU A 778 -0.39 -23.74 -76.38
CA LEU A 778 -1.65 -23.30 -76.99
C LEU A 778 -1.56 -23.20 -78.52
N SER A 779 -0.86 -24.15 -79.15
CA SER A 779 -0.77 -24.25 -80.61
C SER A 779 -2.03 -24.85 -81.24
N PHE A 780 -2.80 -25.62 -80.45
CA PHE A 780 -3.96 -26.41 -80.85
C PHE A 780 -3.70 -27.42 -81.97
N SER A 781 -2.43 -27.69 -82.30
CA SER A 781 -2.05 -28.64 -83.34
C SER A 781 -2.58 -30.05 -83.09
N PRO A 782 -2.45 -30.64 -81.87
CA PRO A 782 -3.03 -31.96 -81.59
C PRO A 782 -4.56 -31.98 -81.72
N HIS A 783 -5.23 -30.89 -81.32
CA HIS A 783 -6.68 -30.75 -81.47
C HIS A 783 -7.11 -30.73 -82.93
N ILE A 784 -6.47 -29.87 -83.76
CA ILE A 784 -6.77 -29.74 -85.18
C ILE A 784 -6.57 -31.08 -85.91
N GLN A 785 -5.45 -31.77 -85.65
CA GLN A 785 -5.15 -33.07 -86.26
C GLN A 785 -6.20 -34.12 -85.87
N THR A 786 -6.56 -34.20 -84.59
CA THR A 786 -7.56 -35.15 -84.08
C THR A 786 -8.95 -34.86 -84.68
N LEU A 787 -9.35 -33.59 -84.71
CA LEU A 787 -10.61 -33.15 -85.28
C LEU A 787 -10.68 -33.45 -86.78
N ALA A 788 -9.63 -33.10 -87.53
CA ALA A 788 -9.56 -33.37 -88.97
C ALA A 788 -9.59 -34.88 -89.26
N LYS A 789 -8.83 -35.69 -88.50
CA LYS A 789 -8.85 -37.16 -88.62
C LYS A 789 -10.25 -37.72 -88.38
N SER A 790 -10.91 -37.29 -87.31
CA SER A 790 -12.28 -37.71 -86.98
C SER A 790 -13.28 -37.35 -88.08
N CYS A 791 -13.20 -36.12 -88.61
CA CYS A 791 -14.08 -35.67 -89.70
C CYS A 791 -13.82 -36.42 -91.02
N ARG A 792 -12.56 -36.74 -91.35
CA ARG A 792 -12.22 -37.52 -92.56
C ARG A 792 -12.78 -38.94 -92.50
N ILE A 793 -12.77 -39.58 -91.32
CA ILE A 793 -13.39 -40.90 -91.12
C ILE A 793 -14.90 -40.81 -91.37
N GLN A 794 -15.57 -39.81 -90.80
CA GLN A 794 -17.00 -39.61 -91.03
C GLN A 794 -17.33 -39.30 -92.49
N LEU A 795 -16.51 -38.47 -93.17
CA LEU A 795 -16.66 -38.22 -94.61
C LEU A 795 -16.49 -39.49 -95.43
N ARG A 796 -15.58 -40.40 -95.06
CA ARG A 796 -15.42 -41.69 -95.73
C ARG A 796 -16.67 -42.56 -95.57
N ASN A 797 -17.25 -42.62 -94.38
CA ASN A 797 -18.48 -43.36 -94.13
C ASN A 797 -19.66 -42.78 -94.92
N ILE A 798 -19.81 -41.45 -94.95
CA ILE A 798 -20.83 -40.79 -95.77
C ILE A 798 -20.57 -41.07 -97.26
N ALA A 799 -19.32 -41.08 -97.70
CA ALA A 799 -18.98 -41.34 -99.10
C ALA A 799 -19.35 -42.76 -99.56
N GLN A 800 -19.32 -43.76 -98.68
CA GLN A 800 -19.77 -45.13 -99.00
C GLN A 800 -21.26 -45.21 -99.28
N ILE A 801 -22.07 -44.46 -98.51
CA ILE A 801 -23.53 -44.43 -98.68
C ILE A 801 -23.99 -43.33 -99.63
N ARG A 802 -23.09 -42.44 -100.08
CA ARG A 802 -23.40 -41.28 -100.93
C ARG A 802 -24.23 -41.63 -102.17
N PRO A 803 -24.01 -42.76 -102.90
CA PRO A 803 -24.83 -43.11 -104.06
C PRO A 803 -26.33 -43.30 -103.75
N TYR A 804 -26.67 -43.64 -102.50
CA TYR A 804 -28.04 -43.91 -102.06
C TYR A 804 -28.73 -42.69 -101.41
N LEU A 805 -28.02 -41.56 -101.31
CA LEU A 805 -28.52 -40.36 -100.65
C LEU A 805 -28.81 -39.24 -101.66
N SER A 806 -29.89 -38.49 -101.40
CA SER A 806 -30.13 -37.23 -102.10
C SER A 806 -29.06 -36.17 -101.73
N SER A 807 -28.91 -35.13 -102.56
CA SER A 807 -28.02 -34.01 -102.26
C SER A 807 -28.38 -33.33 -100.94
N GLU A 808 -29.67 -33.12 -100.66
CA GLU A 808 -30.15 -32.48 -99.43
C GLU A 808 -29.97 -33.36 -98.19
N SER A 809 -30.20 -34.67 -98.29
CA SER A 809 -29.92 -35.62 -97.21
C SER A 809 -28.41 -35.67 -96.90
N THR A 810 -27.57 -35.67 -97.94
CA THR A 810 -26.11 -35.64 -97.79
C THR A 810 -25.64 -34.34 -97.14
N LYS A 811 -26.21 -33.20 -97.55
CA LYS A 811 -25.94 -31.89 -96.95
C LYS A 811 -26.35 -31.85 -95.48
N THR A 812 -27.49 -32.45 -95.13
CA THR A 812 -27.95 -32.57 -93.73
C THR A 812 -26.99 -33.41 -92.89
N LEU A 813 -26.54 -34.57 -93.41
CA LEU A 813 -25.55 -35.42 -92.74
C LEU A 813 -24.18 -34.74 -92.57
N ILE A 814 -23.71 -34.03 -93.59
CA ILE A 814 -22.48 -33.25 -93.48
C ILE A 814 -22.64 -32.11 -92.47
N GLN A 815 -23.80 -31.44 -92.46
CA GLN A 815 -24.08 -30.38 -91.50
C GLN A 815 -24.05 -30.92 -90.05
N SER A 816 -24.65 -32.09 -89.81
CA SER A 816 -24.77 -32.66 -88.46
C SER A 816 -23.51 -33.40 -87.97
N LEU A 817 -22.74 -34.04 -88.85
CA LEU A 817 -21.59 -34.87 -88.47
C LEU A 817 -20.23 -34.21 -88.69
N ILE A 818 -20.12 -33.25 -89.63
CA ILE A 818 -18.86 -32.61 -89.99
C ILE A 818 -18.87 -31.14 -89.58
N ILE A 819 -19.80 -30.34 -90.11
CA ILE A 819 -19.80 -28.88 -89.88
C ILE A 819 -20.05 -28.54 -88.42
N SER A 820 -20.96 -29.26 -87.75
CA SER A 820 -21.18 -29.13 -86.31
C SER A 820 -19.88 -29.29 -85.49
N ARG A 821 -19.01 -30.23 -85.88
CA ARG A 821 -17.71 -30.49 -85.23
C ARG A 821 -16.68 -29.42 -85.57
N LEU A 822 -16.68 -28.94 -86.81
CA LEU A 822 -15.81 -27.83 -87.23
C LEU A 822 -16.21 -26.49 -86.60
N ASP A 823 -17.48 -26.32 -86.21
CA ASP A 823 -17.98 -25.11 -85.56
C ASP A 823 -17.93 -25.17 -84.03
N TYR A 824 -17.75 -26.36 -83.45
CA TYR A 824 -17.64 -26.55 -82.01
C TYR A 824 -16.32 -25.94 -81.49
N CYS A 825 -16.43 -24.97 -80.56
CA CYS A 825 -15.30 -24.27 -79.94
C CYS A 825 -14.26 -23.65 -80.91
N ASN A 826 -14.60 -23.45 -82.18
CA ASN A 826 -13.67 -22.95 -83.19
C ASN A 826 -13.15 -21.53 -82.94
N LEU A 827 -13.83 -20.75 -82.09
CA LEU A 827 -13.36 -19.45 -81.61
C LEU A 827 -11.96 -19.53 -80.97
N LEU A 828 -11.63 -20.65 -80.31
CA LEU A 828 -10.32 -20.84 -79.69
C LEU A 828 -9.17 -20.87 -80.71
N LEU A 829 -9.49 -21.13 -81.98
CA LEU A 829 -8.52 -21.17 -83.08
C LEU A 829 -8.23 -19.78 -83.67
N THR A 830 -8.63 -18.71 -82.98
CA THR A 830 -8.31 -17.33 -83.37
C THR A 830 -6.79 -17.11 -83.23
N GLY A 831 -6.18 -16.48 -84.24
CA GLY A 831 -4.74 -16.19 -84.23
C GLY A 831 -3.83 -17.38 -84.51
N ILE A 832 -4.40 -18.54 -84.85
CA ILE A 832 -3.64 -19.70 -85.31
C ILE A 832 -3.22 -19.49 -86.78
N PRO A 833 -1.97 -19.81 -87.15
CA PRO A 833 -1.50 -19.69 -88.53
C PRO A 833 -2.40 -20.43 -89.54
N THR A 834 -2.60 -19.82 -90.71
CA THR A 834 -3.40 -20.39 -91.79
C THR A 834 -2.88 -21.75 -92.27
N SER A 835 -1.58 -22.01 -92.14
CA SER A 835 -0.95 -23.31 -92.41
C SER A 835 -1.56 -24.44 -91.59
N HIS A 836 -1.85 -24.24 -90.31
CA HIS A 836 -2.52 -25.24 -89.46
C HIS A 836 -4.01 -25.36 -89.79
N LEU A 837 -4.70 -24.23 -90.04
CA LEU A 837 -6.13 -24.22 -90.39
C LEU A 837 -6.41 -24.87 -91.76
N SER A 838 -5.42 -24.95 -92.65
CA SER A 838 -5.53 -25.58 -93.97
C SER A 838 -6.05 -27.03 -93.90
N GLN A 839 -5.74 -27.75 -92.82
CA GLN A 839 -6.20 -29.12 -92.62
C GLN A 839 -7.72 -29.20 -92.46
N LEU A 840 -8.31 -28.27 -91.70
CA LEU A 840 -9.76 -28.17 -91.52
C LEU A 840 -10.43 -27.64 -92.79
N GLN A 841 -9.78 -26.70 -93.49
CA GLN A 841 -10.28 -26.22 -94.77
C GLN A 841 -10.33 -27.34 -95.81
N SER A 842 -9.33 -28.23 -95.84
CA SER A 842 -9.34 -29.41 -96.71
C SER A 842 -10.50 -30.36 -96.38
N VAL A 843 -10.88 -30.51 -95.11
CA VAL A 843 -12.05 -31.29 -94.70
C VAL A 843 -13.33 -30.65 -95.21
N LEU A 844 -13.50 -29.34 -95.04
CA LEU A 844 -14.66 -28.59 -95.55
C LEU A 844 -14.76 -28.70 -97.08
N ASN A 845 -13.63 -28.57 -97.78
CA ASN A 845 -13.55 -28.70 -99.23
C ASN A 845 -13.93 -30.11 -99.71
N ALA A 846 -13.47 -31.15 -99.02
CA ALA A 846 -13.84 -32.53 -99.32
C ALA A 846 -15.33 -32.78 -99.09
N ALA A 847 -15.89 -32.22 -98.02
CA ALA A 847 -17.31 -32.30 -97.72
C ALA A 847 -18.18 -31.63 -98.80
N ALA A 848 -17.79 -30.43 -99.25
CA ALA A 848 -18.49 -29.72 -100.32
C ALA A 848 -18.48 -30.51 -101.64
N ARG A 849 -17.32 -31.06 -102.02
CA ARG A 849 -17.19 -31.93 -103.21
C ARG A 849 -18.05 -33.19 -103.10
N LEU A 850 -18.15 -33.78 -101.91
CA LEU A 850 -18.95 -34.99 -101.69
C LEU A 850 -20.46 -34.75 -101.90
N ILE A 851 -20.98 -33.57 -101.53
CA ILE A 851 -22.38 -33.22 -101.77
C ILE A 851 -22.68 -33.20 -103.27
N HIS A 852 -21.83 -32.57 -104.08
CA HIS A 852 -22.05 -32.42 -105.51
C HIS A 852 -21.45 -33.55 -106.37
N LEU A 853 -20.93 -34.63 -105.75
CA LEU A 853 -20.21 -35.70 -106.46
C LEU A 853 -19.08 -35.16 -107.37
N ALA A 854 -18.46 -34.05 -106.97
CA ALA A 854 -17.42 -33.40 -107.75
C ALA A 854 -16.10 -34.18 -107.69
N ARG A 855 -15.33 -34.14 -108.78
CA ARG A 855 -14.00 -34.77 -108.85
C ARG A 855 -13.06 -34.13 -107.81
N ARG A 856 -12.10 -34.91 -107.31
CA ARG A 856 -11.12 -34.44 -106.30
C ARG A 856 -10.30 -33.24 -106.80
N SER A 857 -10.05 -33.15 -108.11
CA SER A 857 -9.33 -32.06 -108.77
C SER A 857 -10.15 -30.78 -108.95
N THR A 858 -11.48 -30.83 -108.84
CA THR A 858 -12.33 -29.65 -108.99
C THR A 858 -12.07 -28.65 -107.86
N SER A 859 -11.96 -27.36 -108.18
CA SER A 859 -11.85 -26.31 -107.15
C SER A 859 -13.06 -26.37 -106.22
N ALA A 860 -12.81 -26.41 -104.91
CA ALA A 860 -13.89 -26.49 -103.93
C ALA A 860 -14.53 -25.12 -103.64
N ALA A 861 -13.87 -24.01 -103.98
CA ALA A 861 -14.35 -22.67 -103.64
C ALA A 861 -15.71 -22.33 -104.31
N PRO A 862 -15.93 -22.58 -105.63
CA PRO A 862 -17.24 -22.37 -106.25
C PRO A 862 -18.35 -23.24 -105.64
N ILE A 863 -18.01 -24.46 -105.21
CA ILE A 863 -18.96 -25.40 -104.59
C ILE A 863 -19.33 -24.95 -103.17
N CYS A 864 -18.35 -24.50 -102.38
CA CYS A 864 -18.62 -23.92 -101.06
C CYS A 864 -19.47 -22.64 -101.18
N MET A 865 -19.27 -21.86 -102.25
CA MET A 865 -20.07 -20.67 -102.53
C MET A 865 -21.53 -21.02 -102.86
N SER A 866 -21.78 -22.00 -103.73
CA SER A 866 -23.16 -22.45 -104.06
C SER A 866 -23.89 -23.02 -102.83
N LEU A 867 -23.16 -23.66 -101.91
CA LEU A 867 -23.68 -24.15 -100.63
C LEU A 867 -23.88 -23.06 -99.56
N HIS A 868 -23.51 -21.80 -99.86
CA HIS A 868 -23.49 -20.69 -98.90
C HIS A 868 -22.65 -20.97 -97.64
N TRP A 869 -21.53 -21.70 -97.79
CA TRP A 869 -20.61 -22.05 -96.72
C TRP A 869 -19.45 -21.05 -96.64
N LEU A 870 -19.19 -20.53 -95.44
CA LEU A 870 -18.01 -19.73 -95.17
C LEU A 870 -16.76 -20.62 -95.06
N PRO A 871 -15.58 -20.18 -95.56
CA PRO A 871 -14.30 -20.81 -95.26
C PRO A 871 -14.03 -20.85 -93.76
N ILE A 872 -13.14 -21.75 -93.31
CA ILE A 872 -12.83 -21.98 -91.89
C ILE A 872 -12.38 -20.68 -91.20
N SER A 873 -11.50 -19.91 -91.82
CA SER A 873 -11.04 -18.62 -91.27
C SER A 873 -12.20 -17.64 -91.05
N SER A 874 -13.14 -17.58 -92.01
CA SER A 874 -14.32 -16.72 -91.93
C SER A 874 -15.34 -17.21 -90.89
N ARG A 875 -15.44 -18.53 -90.67
CA ARG A 875 -16.27 -19.12 -89.61
C ARG A 875 -15.76 -18.75 -88.22
N ILE A 876 -14.44 -18.75 -88.02
CA ILE A 876 -13.80 -18.32 -86.76
C ILE A 876 -14.06 -16.82 -86.55
N LYS A 877 -13.81 -15.97 -87.56
CA LYS A 877 -14.13 -14.53 -87.52
C LYS A 877 -15.62 -14.29 -87.17
N PHE A 878 -16.52 -15.03 -87.80
CA PHE A 878 -17.95 -14.94 -87.56
C PHE A 878 -18.29 -15.21 -86.09
N LYS A 879 -17.76 -16.30 -85.52
CA LYS A 879 -17.99 -16.65 -84.12
C LYS A 879 -17.41 -15.63 -83.16
N LEU A 880 -16.20 -15.15 -83.41
CA LEU A 880 -15.55 -14.10 -82.62
C LEU A 880 -16.38 -12.83 -82.60
N LEU A 881 -16.76 -12.32 -83.77
CA LEU A 881 -17.52 -11.07 -83.90
C LEU A 881 -18.94 -11.18 -83.32
N THR A 882 -19.59 -12.35 -83.41
CA THR A 882 -20.87 -12.57 -82.72
C THR A 882 -20.73 -12.55 -81.19
N LEU A 883 -19.62 -13.06 -80.64
CA LEU A 883 -19.35 -12.96 -79.21
C LEU A 883 -19.01 -11.51 -78.81
N THR A 884 -18.25 -10.80 -79.64
CA THR A 884 -17.93 -9.38 -79.44
C THR A 884 -19.17 -8.50 -79.44
N PHE A 885 -20.13 -8.72 -80.35
CA PHE A 885 -21.41 -8.00 -80.35
C PHE A 885 -22.16 -8.18 -79.03
N LYS A 886 -22.26 -9.43 -78.56
CA LYS A 886 -22.92 -9.73 -77.28
C LYS A 886 -22.19 -9.09 -76.11
N ALA A 887 -20.86 -9.16 -76.10
CA ALA A 887 -20.05 -8.54 -75.06
C ALA A 887 -20.21 -7.01 -75.06
N PHE A 888 -20.27 -6.38 -76.23
CA PHE A 888 -20.44 -4.93 -76.37
C PHE A 888 -21.78 -4.45 -75.81
N ASN A 889 -22.82 -5.26 -75.96
CA ASN A 889 -24.16 -5.01 -75.44
C ASN A 889 -24.40 -5.56 -74.03
N ASN A 890 -23.35 -6.02 -73.33
CA ASN A 890 -23.42 -6.61 -72.00
C ASN A 890 -24.34 -7.86 -71.90
N GLU A 891 -24.51 -8.59 -73.01
CA GLU A 891 -25.26 -9.86 -73.08
C GLU A 891 -24.37 -11.09 -72.78
N THR A 892 -23.12 -10.86 -72.35
CA THR A 892 -22.20 -11.90 -71.89
C THR A 892 -21.93 -11.76 -70.40
N PRO A 893 -21.44 -12.82 -69.72
CA PRO A 893 -21.00 -12.70 -68.35
C PRO A 893 -19.97 -11.55 -68.15
N PRO A 894 -19.96 -10.89 -66.97
CA PRO A 894 -19.09 -9.73 -66.71
C PRO A 894 -17.60 -9.95 -66.99
N TYR A 895 -17.10 -11.17 -66.80
CA TYR A 895 -15.70 -11.51 -67.07
C TYR A 895 -15.35 -11.52 -68.57
N ILE A 896 -16.34 -11.63 -69.48
CA ILE A 896 -16.13 -11.53 -70.93
C ILE A 896 -16.35 -10.10 -71.40
N SER A 897 -17.40 -9.43 -70.92
CA SER A 897 -17.68 -8.04 -71.31
C SER A 897 -16.59 -7.08 -70.84
N SER A 898 -15.95 -7.34 -69.69
CA SER A 898 -14.80 -6.56 -69.21
C SER A 898 -13.52 -6.72 -70.04
N LEU A 899 -13.42 -7.73 -70.92
CA LEU A 899 -12.25 -7.90 -71.80
C LEU A 899 -12.23 -6.93 -72.98
N ILE A 900 -13.35 -6.26 -73.25
CA ILE A 900 -13.46 -5.25 -74.30
C ILE A 900 -13.73 -3.88 -73.70
N SER A 901 -13.20 -2.83 -74.32
CA SER A 901 -13.39 -1.46 -73.87
C SER A 901 -14.00 -0.63 -74.99
N LYS A 902 -15.14 0.02 -74.71
CA LYS A 902 -15.79 0.92 -75.68
C LYS A 902 -14.90 2.14 -75.91
N TYR A 903 -14.74 2.53 -77.17
CA TYR A 903 -13.97 3.71 -77.51
C TYR A 903 -14.75 4.97 -77.14
N THR A 904 -14.19 5.78 -76.24
CA THR A 904 -14.68 7.10 -75.87
C THR A 904 -13.66 8.15 -76.29
N PRO A 905 -13.93 8.95 -77.33
CA PRO A 905 -12.99 9.99 -77.74
C PRO A 905 -12.96 11.12 -76.68
N SER A 906 -11.79 11.71 -76.46
CA SER A 906 -11.59 12.82 -75.52
C SER A 906 -12.24 14.14 -75.97
N ARG A 907 -12.69 14.22 -77.23
CA ARG A 907 -13.42 15.35 -77.85
C ARG A 907 -14.54 14.81 -78.73
N ASN A 908 -15.58 15.59 -78.99
CA ASN A 908 -16.69 15.19 -79.88
C ASN A 908 -16.21 15.07 -81.34
N LEU A 909 -15.88 13.85 -81.76
CA LEU A 909 -15.49 13.50 -83.13
C LEU A 909 -16.64 12.77 -83.82
N ARG A 910 -16.73 12.87 -85.16
CA ARG A 910 -17.71 12.09 -85.96
C ARG A 910 -17.60 10.57 -85.75
N SER A 911 -16.44 10.09 -85.29
CA SER A 911 -16.19 8.68 -84.96
C SER A 911 -16.77 8.23 -83.61
N ALA A 912 -17.33 9.13 -82.80
CA ALA A 912 -17.95 8.80 -81.51
C ALA A 912 -19.20 7.92 -81.66
N SER A 913 -19.95 8.08 -82.76
CA SER A 913 -21.15 7.29 -83.07
C SER A 913 -20.87 5.97 -83.79
N ASP A 914 -19.61 5.63 -84.08
CA ASP A 914 -19.23 4.45 -84.87
C ASP A 914 -19.24 3.12 -84.08
N LEU A 915 -19.58 3.14 -82.78
CA LEU A 915 -19.52 1.98 -81.88
C LEU A 915 -18.16 1.25 -81.94
N ARG A 916 -17.04 1.99 -81.90
CA ARG A 916 -15.68 1.41 -81.96
C ARG A 916 -15.26 0.80 -80.61
N LEU A 917 -14.30 -0.12 -80.67
CA LEU A 917 -13.58 -0.64 -79.51
C LEU A 917 -12.20 -0.01 -79.39
N THR A 918 -11.72 0.22 -78.16
CA THR A 918 -10.38 0.72 -77.88
C THR A 918 -9.36 -0.40 -78.11
N SER A 919 -8.41 -0.19 -79.03
CA SER A 919 -7.29 -1.12 -79.24
C SER A 919 -6.21 -0.87 -78.17
N PRO A 920 -5.74 -1.89 -77.44
CA PRO A 920 -4.60 -1.75 -76.54
C PRO A 920 -3.31 -1.45 -77.32
N LEU A 921 -2.48 -0.53 -76.82
CA LEU A 921 -1.19 -0.13 -77.41
C LEU A 921 -0.17 -1.28 -77.30
N ILE A 922 0.29 -1.86 -78.41
CA ILE A 922 1.40 -2.84 -78.44
C ILE A 922 2.29 -2.66 -79.68
N THR A 923 3.59 -2.87 -79.47
CA THR A 923 4.77 -2.61 -80.30
C THR A 923 5.21 -3.74 -81.26
N SER A 924 4.44 -4.82 -81.46
CA SER A 924 4.82 -5.91 -82.37
C SER A 924 3.67 -6.36 -83.28
N ALA A 925 3.94 -6.42 -84.59
CA ALA A 925 2.97 -6.74 -85.64
C ALA A 925 2.43 -8.19 -85.61
N HIS A 926 3.03 -9.10 -84.82
CA HIS A 926 2.70 -10.54 -84.85
C HIS A 926 1.87 -11.02 -83.65
N SER A 927 1.64 -10.17 -82.64
CA SER A 927 0.91 -10.54 -81.42
C SER A 927 -0.60 -10.20 -81.46
N HIS A 928 -1.08 -9.48 -82.46
CA HIS A 928 -2.42 -8.85 -82.46
C HIS A 928 -3.63 -9.81 -82.47
N LEU A 929 -3.45 -11.10 -82.74
CA LEU A 929 -4.57 -12.01 -83.04
C LEU A 929 -4.71 -13.19 -82.07
N GLN A 930 -3.84 -13.35 -81.08
CA GLN A 930 -3.86 -14.51 -80.17
C GLN A 930 -4.61 -14.27 -78.85
N ASP A 931 -4.93 -13.01 -78.54
CA ASP A 931 -5.74 -12.62 -77.39
C ASP A 931 -7.13 -12.18 -77.87
N PHE A 932 -8.18 -12.62 -77.17
CA PHE A 932 -9.56 -12.25 -77.45
C PHE A 932 -9.76 -10.74 -77.42
N SER A 933 -9.19 -10.03 -76.44
CA SER A 933 -9.37 -8.56 -76.29
C SER A 933 -8.85 -7.80 -77.51
N GLN A 934 -7.71 -8.24 -78.05
CA GLN A 934 -7.04 -7.62 -79.19
C GLN A 934 -7.70 -8.01 -80.51
N ALA A 935 -7.91 -9.31 -80.72
CA ALA A 935 -8.52 -9.83 -81.94
C ALA A 935 -9.95 -9.32 -82.12
N SER A 936 -10.72 -9.21 -81.03
CA SER A 936 -12.06 -8.61 -81.04
C SER A 936 -12.03 -7.14 -81.41
N ALA A 937 -11.20 -6.31 -80.79
CA ALA A 937 -11.09 -4.89 -81.13
C ALA A 937 -10.65 -4.68 -82.59
N PHE A 938 -9.64 -5.43 -83.05
CA PHE A 938 -9.11 -5.33 -84.41
C PHE A 938 -10.15 -5.72 -85.47
N LEU A 939 -10.77 -6.90 -85.33
CA LEU A 939 -11.74 -7.39 -86.31
C LEU A 939 -13.04 -6.59 -86.25
N TRP A 940 -13.48 -6.16 -85.06
CA TRP A 940 -14.68 -5.35 -84.90
C TRP A 940 -14.54 -3.99 -85.57
N ASN A 941 -13.41 -3.31 -85.36
CA ASN A 941 -13.16 -2.01 -85.95
C ASN A 941 -12.96 -2.06 -87.48
N SER A 942 -12.60 -3.24 -88.01
CA SER A 942 -12.52 -3.50 -89.45
C SER A 942 -13.90 -3.69 -90.12
N LEU A 943 -14.99 -3.82 -89.35
CA LEU A 943 -16.32 -3.99 -89.91
C LEU A 943 -16.90 -2.68 -90.46
N PRO A 944 -17.66 -2.73 -91.58
CA PRO A 944 -18.43 -1.58 -92.05
C PRO A 944 -19.35 -1.04 -90.97
N GLN A 945 -19.50 0.29 -90.93
CA GLN A 945 -20.33 0.98 -89.94
C GLN A 945 -21.78 0.45 -89.92
N ALA A 946 -22.35 0.17 -91.10
CA ALA A 946 -23.70 -0.40 -91.24
C ALA A 946 -23.87 -1.77 -90.57
N VAL A 947 -22.81 -2.60 -90.54
CA VAL A 947 -22.86 -3.90 -89.85
C VAL A 947 -22.81 -3.69 -88.34
N ARG A 948 -21.95 -2.78 -87.85
CA ARG A 948 -21.80 -2.48 -86.41
C ARG A 948 -23.05 -1.85 -85.80
N LEU A 949 -23.74 -0.98 -86.54
CA LEU A 949 -24.98 -0.31 -86.12
C LEU A 949 -26.23 -1.20 -86.22
N SER A 950 -26.08 -2.52 -86.33
CA SER A 950 -27.22 -3.43 -86.39
C SER A 950 -28.06 -3.35 -85.09
N PRO A 951 -29.40 -3.22 -85.18
CA PRO A 951 -30.26 -2.95 -84.02
C PRO A 951 -30.50 -4.17 -83.12
N SER A 952 -30.23 -5.38 -83.61
CA SER A 952 -30.39 -6.61 -82.84
C SER A 952 -29.30 -7.62 -83.18
N PHE A 953 -29.08 -8.57 -82.27
CA PHE A 953 -28.13 -9.67 -82.49
C PHE A 953 -28.47 -10.51 -83.74
N GLN A 954 -29.76 -10.73 -84.03
CA GLN A 954 -30.17 -11.52 -85.20
C GLN A 954 -29.88 -10.77 -86.51
N THR A 955 -30.17 -9.47 -86.55
CA THR A 955 -29.85 -8.60 -87.69
C THR A 955 -28.34 -8.55 -87.90
N PHE A 956 -27.58 -8.35 -86.82
CA PHE A 956 -26.11 -8.37 -86.85
C PHE A 956 -25.57 -9.68 -87.42
N LYS A 957 -26.06 -10.82 -86.94
CA LYS A 957 -25.63 -12.15 -87.38
C LYS A 957 -25.87 -12.35 -88.88
N ARG A 958 -27.02 -11.91 -89.41
CA ARG A 958 -27.33 -11.97 -90.84
C ARG A 958 -26.40 -11.06 -91.65
N SER A 959 -26.31 -9.78 -91.28
CA SER A 959 -25.46 -8.78 -91.95
C SER A 959 -23.98 -9.17 -91.95
N LEU A 960 -23.49 -9.68 -90.82
CA LEU A 960 -22.12 -10.16 -90.66
C LEU A 960 -21.85 -11.38 -91.55
N LYS A 961 -22.77 -12.36 -91.61
CA LYS A 961 -22.61 -13.52 -92.49
C LYS A 961 -22.51 -13.07 -93.95
N THR A 962 -23.37 -12.15 -94.38
CA THR A 962 -23.35 -11.59 -95.74
C THR A 962 -22.04 -10.87 -96.03
N HIS A 963 -21.55 -10.05 -95.10
CA HIS A 963 -20.29 -9.33 -95.25
C HIS A 963 -19.08 -10.28 -95.39
N LEU A 964 -18.94 -11.23 -94.47
CA LEU A 964 -17.85 -12.22 -94.52
C LEU A 964 -17.94 -13.14 -95.74
N PHE A 965 -19.16 -13.43 -96.22
CA PHE A 965 -19.36 -14.22 -97.44
C PHE A 965 -18.86 -13.46 -98.68
N LYS A 966 -19.19 -12.16 -98.80
CA LYS A 966 -18.67 -11.30 -99.87
C LYS A 966 -17.15 -11.13 -99.80
N GLU A 967 -16.60 -10.93 -98.60
CA GLU A 967 -15.14 -10.84 -98.39
C GLU A 967 -14.43 -12.12 -98.87
N ALA A 968 -14.95 -13.29 -98.47
CA ALA A 968 -14.34 -14.58 -98.76
C ALA A 968 -14.38 -15.01 -100.23
N TYR A 969 -15.41 -14.60 -100.98
CA TYR A 969 -15.63 -15.01 -102.37
C TYR A 969 -15.63 -13.85 -103.36
N SER A 970 -15.05 -12.70 -103.00
CA SER A 970 -14.98 -11.49 -103.84
C SER A 970 -14.46 -11.75 -105.26
N MET A 971 -13.47 -12.64 -105.41
CA MET A 971 -12.93 -13.06 -106.72
C MET A 971 -13.91 -13.87 -107.60
N TYR A 972 -15.01 -14.39 -107.04
CA TYR A 972 -16.01 -15.21 -107.74
C TYR A 972 -17.38 -14.51 -107.86
N LEU A 973 -17.55 -13.36 -107.22
CA LEU A 973 -18.79 -12.58 -107.17
C LEU A 973 -18.79 -11.40 -108.16
N ASN A 974 -17.63 -11.11 -108.76
CA ASN A 974 -17.45 -10.08 -109.78
C ASN A 974 -17.57 -10.63 -111.19
#